data_AF-A0A421FHR7-F1
#
_entry.id   AF-A0A421FHR7-F1
#
_cell.length_a   1.000
_cell.length_b   1.000
_cell.length_c   1.000
_cell.angle_alpha   90.00
_cell.angle_beta   90.00
_cell.angle_gamma   90.00
#
_symmetry.space_group_name_H-M   'P 1'
#
loop_
_entity.id
_entity.type
_entity.pdbx_description
1 polymer ?
#
loop_
_entity_poly.entity_id
_entity_poly.type
_entity_poly.pdbx_seq_one_letter_code
_entity_poly.pdbx_strand_id
1 'polypeptide(L)'
;MEPRRPKHKQAPPLEVSQKELEHALRDPKTYVFPTSNAHHSAFPKNLQDEHVRVVHTHMSMVLMLPERVYKVKKQVDFGFADFSTLYKRFQACYAEVQLNQRLAPDVYKGVVPVSMKRETREISVRCDDFWTPEKSSNLDWWLNDEFGEIVEWAVHMVRLPDECTLLHDMDHSELTESTLTQVAEKLVHFHDSARRGPKIDEFGGEKAVRRNIDENFHQTAPHTGVTVNEQVYRRVKELTYARLKKMKPVIEARVGNGYICDTHGDLRLEHVYKLPSSTGSSKTEPRFVILDCIEFNEQFRFGDPLSDVAFLVMDIWRKGRPDLARFLQKQYLLKAVQDSPENAELFAFYAAYRAVVRAKVSGFRVMDPTLSAAHRVTEIQRAHCYWLVALELLSPEPQRPCMILVGGLPASGKSNLAHMLADTDGSLVWLRSDAIRKEIASAQAAEATKGTDEEGGDDISQGEGSYEEGLYSPEMTSRTYDVVLTESVKHLRQGERVIVDATFRDPVQRQKFVAAARNEGALFAFIMCECNREIIRGRMLARKNDLSDATWDVYENMEKAWAFPELETMAECSVVNTEKEKELTLRRAQLFLLIRFSNIESVLVIISSCPTMCCRVLFISIEYRSPAERFVGVPLRLASDLVSLMGDFGAWGEVGAGGGMDAADTLSGGGVIGDIVGRTSYLDAAYG
;
A
#
# COMPACT_ATOMS: atom_id res chain seq x y z
N MET A 1 4.12 38.32 -13.21
CA MET A 1 3.36 39.58 -13.28
C MET A 1 1.99 39.36 -12.64
N GLU A 2 1.51 40.30 -11.84
CA GLU A 2 0.23 40.23 -11.14
C GLU A 2 -0.90 40.59 -12.11
N PRO A 3 -1.99 39.79 -12.24
CA PRO A 3 -3.21 40.25 -12.87
C PRO A 3 -3.78 41.38 -12.03
N ARG A 4 -3.54 42.62 -12.46
CA ARG A 4 -3.95 43.82 -11.73
C ARG A 4 -5.24 44.34 -12.32
N ARG A 5 -6.26 44.44 -11.48
CA ARG A 5 -7.42 45.29 -11.73
C ARG A 5 -6.92 46.69 -12.15
N PRO A 6 -7.23 47.20 -13.35
CA PRO A 6 -6.69 48.48 -13.78
C PRO A 6 -7.18 49.61 -12.86
N LYS A 7 -6.26 50.51 -12.49
CA LYS A 7 -6.45 51.53 -11.43
C LYS A 7 -7.57 52.57 -11.69
N HIS A 8 -8.21 52.55 -12.85
CA HIS A 8 -9.11 53.61 -13.32
C HIS A 8 -10.61 53.42 -13.03
N LYS A 9 -11.04 52.42 -12.24
CA LYS A 9 -12.45 52.29 -11.80
C LYS A 9 -12.62 52.55 -10.30
N GLN A 10 -13.54 53.45 -9.95
CA GLN A 10 -13.84 53.94 -8.59
C GLN A 10 -14.70 52.98 -7.74
N ALA A 11 -15.32 51.95 -8.33
CA ALA A 11 -16.20 51.04 -7.61
C ALA A 11 -15.42 49.95 -6.85
N PRO A 12 -15.83 49.54 -5.64
CA PRO A 12 -15.20 48.44 -4.93
C PRO A 12 -15.26 47.12 -5.74
N PRO A 13 -14.27 46.23 -5.60
CA PRO A 13 -14.30 44.90 -6.22
C PRO A 13 -15.57 44.15 -5.82
N LEU A 14 -16.13 43.37 -6.74
CA LEU A 14 -17.21 42.47 -6.39
C LEU A 14 -16.69 41.34 -5.50
N GLU A 15 -17.38 41.12 -4.38
CA GLU A 15 -17.15 39.97 -3.52
C GLU A 15 -18.19 38.89 -3.79
N VAL A 16 -17.71 37.64 -3.85
CA VAL A 16 -18.52 36.44 -3.99
C VAL A 16 -18.20 35.51 -2.83
N SER A 17 -19.23 35.07 -2.11
CA SER A 17 -19.02 34.11 -1.03
C SER A 17 -18.72 32.73 -1.60
N GLN A 18 -18.00 31.88 -0.87
CA GLN A 18 -17.70 30.52 -1.33
C GLN A 18 -18.99 29.69 -1.58
N LYS A 19 -20.04 29.90 -0.79
CA LYS A 19 -21.33 29.23 -0.97
C LYS A 19 -22.05 29.69 -2.23
N GLU A 20 -22.04 30.99 -2.51
CA GLU A 20 -22.62 31.58 -3.72
C GLU A 20 -21.91 31.06 -4.96
N LEU A 21 -20.57 31.06 -4.92
CA LEU A 21 -19.74 30.50 -5.99
C LEU A 21 -20.03 29.02 -6.21
N GLU A 22 -20.07 28.21 -5.16
CA GLU A 22 -20.39 26.79 -5.28
C GLU A 22 -21.77 26.53 -5.87
N HIS A 23 -22.77 27.28 -5.42
CA HIS A 23 -24.13 27.15 -5.93
C HIS A 23 -24.18 27.43 -7.43
N ALA A 24 -23.56 28.52 -7.88
CA ALA A 24 -23.51 28.87 -9.30
C ALA A 24 -22.75 27.84 -10.12
N LEU A 25 -21.58 27.38 -9.67
CA LEU A 25 -20.75 26.48 -10.45
C LEU A 25 -21.30 25.04 -10.56
N ARG A 26 -22.31 24.68 -9.75
CA ARG A 26 -23.07 23.42 -9.88
C ARG A 26 -24.08 23.46 -11.03
N ASP A 27 -24.43 24.64 -11.54
CA ASP A 27 -25.34 24.82 -12.67
C ASP A 27 -24.56 24.74 -14.00
N PRO A 28 -24.91 23.78 -14.90
CA PRO A 28 -24.34 23.71 -16.24
C PRO A 28 -24.40 25.01 -17.04
N LYS A 29 -25.41 25.87 -16.82
CA LYS A 29 -25.60 27.14 -17.55
C LYS A 29 -24.53 28.17 -17.23
N THR A 30 -23.82 28.01 -16.11
CA THR A 30 -22.72 28.88 -15.69
C THR A 30 -21.49 28.75 -16.60
N TYR A 31 -21.38 27.67 -17.39
CA TYR A 31 -20.20 27.40 -18.22
C TYR A 31 -20.41 27.94 -19.64
N VAL A 32 -19.75 29.05 -19.96
CA VAL A 32 -19.90 29.70 -21.27
C VAL A 32 -18.72 29.34 -22.17
N PHE A 33 -19.02 28.79 -23.35
CA PHE A 33 -18.04 28.36 -24.33
C PHE A 33 -17.99 29.29 -25.54
N PRO A 34 -16.82 29.50 -26.15
CA PRO A 34 -16.68 30.37 -27.33
C PRO A 34 -17.34 29.79 -28.58
N THR A 35 -17.62 28.48 -28.62
CA THR A 35 -18.28 27.82 -29.75
C THR A 35 -19.34 26.84 -29.27
N SER A 36 -20.40 26.66 -30.07
CA SER A 36 -21.43 25.66 -29.81
C SER A 36 -20.88 24.24 -29.77
N ASN A 37 -19.89 23.90 -30.60
CA ASN A 37 -19.25 22.58 -30.59
C ASN A 37 -18.55 22.28 -29.26
N ALA A 38 -17.82 23.25 -28.71
CA ALA A 38 -17.17 23.10 -27.39
C ALA A 38 -18.20 22.91 -26.27
N HIS A 39 -19.35 23.60 -26.34
CA HIS A 39 -20.46 23.38 -25.42
C HIS A 39 -21.03 21.96 -25.54
N HIS A 40 -21.27 21.45 -26.75
CA HIS A 40 -21.83 20.11 -26.95
C HIS A 40 -20.91 18.98 -26.48
N SER A 41 -19.59 19.14 -26.62
CA SER A 41 -18.60 18.18 -26.09
C SER A 41 -18.56 18.24 -24.55
N ALA A 42 -18.62 19.43 -23.96
CA ALA A 42 -18.62 19.58 -22.51
C ALA A 42 -19.94 19.15 -21.84
N PHE A 43 -21.08 19.36 -22.50
CA PHE A 43 -22.42 18.97 -22.03
C PHE A 43 -23.20 18.24 -23.14
N PRO A 44 -23.01 16.92 -23.29
CA PRO A 44 -23.82 16.10 -24.17
C PRO A 44 -25.30 16.25 -23.83
N LYS A 45 -26.19 16.18 -24.82
CA LYS A 45 -27.63 16.46 -24.66
C LYS A 45 -28.32 15.72 -23.49
N ASN A 46 -27.81 14.55 -23.11
CA ASN A 46 -28.39 13.72 -22.05
C ASN A 46 -27.96 14.13 -20.63
N LEU A 47 -27.03 15.09 -20.49
CA LEU A 47 -26.43 15.54 -19.22
C LEU A 47 -26.56 17.06 -19.01
N GLN A 48 -27.30 17.77 -19.87
CA GLN A 48 -27.47 19.23 -19.79
C GLN A 48 -28.32 19.68 -18.59
N ASP A 49 -29.16 18.79 -18.07
CA ASP A 49 -30.03 19.05 -16.91
C ASP A 49 -29.49 18.45 -15.60
N GLU A 50 -28.33 17.76 -15.64
CA GLU A 50 -27.71 17.20 -14.43
C GLU A 50 -26.75 18.20 -13.78
N HIS A 51 -26.82 18.30 -12.45
CA HIS A 51 -25.88 19.13 -11.69
C HIS A 51 -24.43 18.63 -11.86
N VAL A 52 -23.51 19.59 -12.00
CA VAL A 52 -22.08 19.29 -12.05
C VAL A 52 -21.64 18.66 -10.72
N ARG A 53 -20.99 17.50 -10.78
CA ARG A 53 -20.46 16.82 -9.61
C ARG A 53 -19.31 17.65 -9.03
N VAL A 54 -19.41 17.99 -7.75
CA VAL A 54 -18.37 18.73 -7.02
C VAL A 54 -17.69 17.82 -6.00
N VAL A 55 -16.36 17.78 -6.04
CA VAL A 55 -15.52 17.12 -5.05
C VAL A 55 -14.80 18.19 -4.24
N HIS A 56 -14.89 18.10 -2.91
CA HIS A 56 -14.21 19.03 -2.02
C HIS A 56 -12.91 18.45 -1.48
N THR A 57 -11.85 19.25 -1.55
CA THR A 57 -10.63 19.04 -0.75
C THR A 57 -10.55 20.10 0.35
N HIS A 58 -9.53 20.03 1.21
CA HIS A 58 -9.30 21.07 2.23
C HIS A 58 -9.02 22.44 1.61
N MET A 59 -8.46 22.47 0.39
CA MET A 59 -7.98 23.69 -0.27
C MET A 59 -8.74 24.07 -1.53
N SER A 60 -9.55 23.18 -2.09
CA SER A 60 -10.13 23.38 -3.42
C SER A 60 -11.52 22.78 -3.56
N MET A 61 -12.22 23.24 -4.58
CA MET A 61 -13.42 22.64 -5.13
C MET A 61 -13.08 22.16 -6.53
N VAL A 62 -13.35 20.88 -6.81
CA VAL A 62 -13.08 20.24 -8.10
C VAL A 62 -14.41 19.92 -8.75
N LEU A 63 -14.65 20.51 -9.91
CA LEU A 63 -15.91 20.46 -10.63
C LEU A 63 -15.75 19.54 -11.84
N MET A 64 -16.46 18.43 -11.80
CA MET A 64 -16.30 17.31 -12.72
C MET A 64 -17.39 17.36 -13.78
N LEU A 65 -17.02 17.76 -14.99
CA LEU A 65 -17.85 17.67 -16.20
C LEU A 65 -17.51 16.37 -16.94
N PRO A 66 -18.31 15.92 -17.94
CA PRO A 66 -18.04 14.71 -18.70
C PRO A 66 -16.61 14.57 -19.27
N GLU A 67 -16.09 15.62 -19.91
CA GLU A 67 -14.77 15.59 -20.56
C GLU A 67 -13.75 16.58 -19.94
N ARG A 68 -14.19 17.36 -18.95
CA ARG A 68 -13.43 18.50 -18.39
C ARG A 68 -13.51 18.53 -16.88
N VAL A 69 -12.48 19.09 -16.27
CA VAL A 69 -12.44 19.38 -14.83
C VAL A 69 -12.03 20.82 -14.63
N TYR A 70 -12.77 21.52 -13.76
CA TYR A 70 -12.38 22.86 -13.29
C TYR A 70 -12.05 22.79 -11.80
N LYS A 71 -10.88 23.28 -11.40
CA LYS A 71 -10.46 23.31 -9.98
C LYS A 71 -10.30 24.74 -9.51
N VAL A 72 -11.09 25.11 -8.50
CA VAL A 72 -11.10 26.44 -7.88
C VAL A 72 -10.51 26.35 -6.48
N LYS A 73 -9.65 27.31 -6.11
CA LYS A 73 -9.07 27.39 -4.76
C LYS A 73 -10.09 27.98 -3.78
N LYS A 74 -10.20 27.38 -2.59
CA LYS A 74 -11.00 27.93 -1.49
C LYS A 74 -10.29 29.15 -0.91
N GLN A 75 -11.06 30.10 -0.37
CA GLN A 75 -10.50 31.25 0.33
C GLN A 75 -10.09 30.84 1.75
N VAL A 76 -8.88 30.35 1.90
CA VAL A 76 -8.33 29.81 3.16
C VAL A 76 -6.89 30.27 3.37
N ASP A 77 -6.45 30.28 4.61
CA ASP A 77 -5.05 30.45 4.99
C ASP A 77 -4.73 29.44 6.09
N PHE A 78 -3.88 28.47 5.76
CA PHE A 78 -3.43 27.44 6.69
C PHE A 78 -2.01 27.71 7.24
N GLY A 79 -1.44 28.89 6.97
CA GLY A 79 -0.07 29.27 7.31
C GLY A 79 0.99 28.66 6.37
N PHE A 80 0.77 27.43 5.89
CA PHE A 80 1.63 26.77 4.88
C PHE A 80 1.08 26.86 3.45
N ALA A 81 -0.15 27.34 3.29
CA ALA A 81 -0.82 27.61 2.03
C ALA A 81 -1.79 28.77 2.23
N ASP A 82 -1.59 29.86 1.50
CA ASP A 82 -2.35 31.10 1.65
C ASP A 82 -3.06 31.45 0.34
N PHE A 83 -4.39 31.31 0.36
CA PHE A 83 -5.32 31.55 -0.73
C PHE A 83 -6.33 32.66 -0.36
N SER A 84 -5.95 33.52 0.59
CA SER A 84 -6.82 34.55 1.18
C SER A 84 -7.31 35.61 0.18
N THR A 85 -6.51 35.91 -0.86
CA THR A 85 -6.84 36.91 -1.88
C THR A 85 -7.03 36.29 -3.26
N LEU A 86 -7.81 36.95 -4.12
CA LEU A 86 -7.99 36.53 -5.51
C LEU A 86 -6.65 36.38 -6.25
N TYR A 87 -5.70 37.27 -5.97
CA TYR A 87 -4.37 37.20 -6.57
C TYR A 87 -3.59 35.96 -6.13
N LYS A 88 -3.60 35.64 -4.83
CA LYS A 88 -2.93 34.44 -4.33
C LYS A 88 -3.55 33.16 -4.90
N ARG A 89 -4.87 33.14 -5.09
CA ARG A 89 -5.56 32.03 -5.78
C ARG A 89 -5.16 31.91 -7.24
N PHE A 90 -5.05 33.03 -7.95
CA PHE A 90 -4.47 33.03 -9.30
C PHE A 90 -3.06 32.44 -9.33
N GLN A 91 -2.17 32.90 -8.44
CA GLN A 91 -0.79 32.40 -8.37
C GLN A 91 -0.76 30.88 -8.13
N ALA A 92 -1.62 30.38 -7.24
CA ALA A 92 -1.75 28.95 -6.98
C ALA A 92 -2.26 28.20 -8.21
N CYS A 93 -3.33 28.66 -8.87
CA CYS A 93 -3.84 28.04 -10.11
C CYS A 93 -2.77 28.02 -11.22
N TYR A 94 -2.04 29.13 -11.40
CA TYR A 94 -0.98 29.22 -12.39
C TYR A 94 0.19 28.28 -12.07
N ALA A 95 0.63 28.24 -10.81
CA ALA A 95 1.68 27.33 -10.36
C ALA A 95 1.25 25.87 -10.55
N GLU A 96 0.01 25.51 -10.22
CA GLU A 96 -0.52 24.16 -10.42
C GLU A 96 -0.45 23.73 -11.89
N VAL A 97 -0.89 24.58 -12.82
CA VAL A 97 -0.78 24.30 -14.26
C VAL A 97 0.67 24.09 -14.65
N GLN A 98 1.56 25.03 -14.32
CA GLN A 98 2.97 24.97 -14.74
C GLN A 98 3.69 23.73 -14.20
N LEU A 99 3.47 23.39 -12.93
CA LEU A 99 4.16 22.29 -12.28
C LEU A 99 3.67 20.93 -12.76
N ASN A 100 2.36 20.79 -12.99
CA ASN A 100 1.78 19.53 -13.45
C ASN A 100 1.97 19.30 -14.95
N GLN A 101 2.10 20.35 -15.78
CA GLN A 101 2.44 20.19 -17.20
C GLN A 101 3.77 19.45 -17.44
N ARG A 102 4.67 19.40 -16.44
CA ARG A 102 5.92 18.62 -16.49
C ARG A 102 5.68 17.10 -16.66
N LEU A 103 4.57 16.60 -16.09
CA LEU A 103 4.22 15.18 -16.09
C LEU A 103 2.88 14.88 -16.80
N ALA A 104 2.08 15.92 -17.06
CA ALA A 104 0.75 15.83 -17.63
C ALA A 104 0.43 17.02 -18.60
N PRO A 105 1.27 17.26 -19.63
CA PRO A 105 1.15 18.45 -20.49
C PRO A 105 -0.19 18.52 -21.24
N ASP A 106 -0.74 17.37 -21.63
CA ASP A 106 -2.00 17.32 -22.37
C ASP A 106 -3.24 17.34 -21.48
N VAL A 107 -3.08 17.25 -20.15
CA VAL A 107 -4.20 17.28 -19.20
C VAL A 107 -4.43 18.68 -18.67
N TYR A 108 -3.39 19.37 -18.22
CA TYR A 108 -3.52 20.73 -17.67
C TYR A 108 -3.52 21.76 -18.81
N LYS A 109 -4.70 22.28 -19.14
CA LYS A 109 -4.88 23.17 -20.30
C LYS A 109 -4.54 24.62 -20.02
N GLY A 110 -4.78 25.11 -18.79
CA GLY A 110 -4.48 26.48 -18.41
C GLY A 110 -5.35 26.99 -17.27
N VAL A 111 -5.26 28.29 -17.02
CA VAL A 111 -6.09 28.99 -16.03
C VAL A 111 -7.16 29.79 -16.77
N VAL A 112 -8.42 29.67 -16.36
CA VAL A 112 -9.55 30.42 -16.94
C VAL A 112 -10.22 31.29 -15.86
N PRO A 113 -10.78 32.46 -16.24
CA PRO A 113 -11.47 33.32 -15.30
C PRO A 113 -12.91 32.87 -15.03
N VAL A 114 -13.36 33.10 -13.80
CA VAL A 114 -14.76 33.09 -13.39
C VAL A 114 -15.17 34.55 -13.16
N SER A 115 -16.18 34.98 -13.89
CA SER A 115 -16.63 36.39 -13.92
C SER A 115 -18.02 36.54 -13.34
N MET A 116 -18.36 37.74 -12.88
CA MET A 116 -19.67 38.08 -12.35
C MET A 116 -20.13 39.45 -12.86
N LYS A 117 -21.36 39.51 -13.38
CA LYS A 117 -22.03 40.76 -13.74
C LYS A 117 -22.45 41.53 -12.48
N ARG A 118 -22.21 42.84 -12.45
CA ARG A 118 -22.49 43.67 -11.26
C ARG A 118 -23.97 43.85 -11.00
N GLU A 119 -24.76 43.99 -12.05
CA GLU A 119 -26.19 44.31 -12.00
C GLU A 119 -27.03 43.06 -11.67
N THR A 120 -26.71 41.94 -12.31
CA THR A 120 -27.49 40.70 -12.17
C THR A 120 -26.90 39.72 -11.16
N ARG A 121 -25.64 39.89 -10.74
CA ARG A 121 -24.83 38.89 -10.00
C ARG A 121 -24.72 37.53 -10.70
N GLU A 122 -25.01 37.48 -11.99
CA GLU A 122 -24.85 36.27 -12.80
C GLU A 122 -23.36 35.91 -12.88
N ILE A 123 -23.02 34.68 -12.48
CA ILE A 123 -21.66 34.15 -12.51
C ILE A 123 -21.47 33.34 -13.78
N SER A 124 -20.28 33.40 -14.38
CA SER A 124 -19.93 32.59 -15.55
C SER A 124 -18.48 32.13 -15.51
N VAL A 125 -18.25 30.84 -15.79
CA VAL A 125 -16.93 30.32 -16.13
C VAL A 125 -16.70 30.60 -17.62
N ARG A 126 -15.66 31.36 -17.95
CA ARG A 126 -15.29 31.66 -19.33
C ARG A 126 -14.44 30.51 -19.89
N CYS A 127 -15.10 29.43 -20.29
CA CYS A 127 -14.46 28.22 -20.77
C CYS A 127 -13.57 28.51 -21.98
N ASP A 128 -12.40 27.88 -22.04
CA ASP A 128 -11.41 28.06 -23.12
C ASP A 128 -10.84 29.49 -23.29
N ASP A 129 -11.23 30.45 -22.45
CA ASP A 129 -10.65 31.79 -22.39
C ASP A 129 -9.43 31.82 -21.46
N PHE A 130 -8.38 31.12 -21.88
CA PHE A 130 -7.18 30.96 -21.07
C PHE A 130 -6.48 32.29 -20.80
N TRP A 131 -6.00 32.45 -19.57
CA TRP A 131 -5.14 33.53 -19.16
C TRP A 131 -3.83 33.50 -19.95
N THR A 132 -3.41 34.67 -20.41
CA THR A 132 -2.07 34.92 -20.96
C THR A 132 -1.52 36.24 -20.39
N PRO A 133 -0.19 36.44 -20.38
CA PRO A 133 0.40 37.69 -19.93
C PRO A 133 -0.17 38.93 -20.66
N GLU A 134 -0.44 38.81 -21.96
CA GLU A 134 -0.99 39.89 -22.79
C GLU A 134 -2.41 40.25 -22.35
N LYS A 135 -3.29 39.24 -22.20
CA LYS A 135 -4.68 39.42 -21.74
C LYS A 135 -4.75 40.00 -20.33
N SER A 136 -3.81 39.63 -19.47
CA SER A 136 -3.75 40.11 -18.08
C SER A 136 -3.59 41.62 -17.95
N SER A 137 -3.11 42.29 -19.00
CA SER A 137 -2.94 43.74 -19.05
C SER A 137 -4.12 44.46 -19.73
N ASN A 138 -5.04 43.70 -20.33
CA ASN A 138 -6.20 44.23 -21.04
C ASN A 138 -7.37 44.46 -20.08
N LEU A 139 -7.78 45.73 -19.91
CA LEU A 139 -8.90 46.11 -19.05
C LEU A 139 -10.23 45.50 -19.52
N ASP A 140 -10.49 45.49 -20.82
CA ASP A 140 -11.74 44.96 -21.37
C ASP A 140 -11.82 43.44 -21.15
N TRP A 141 -10.68 42.76 -21.13
CA TRP A 141 -10.66 41.34 -20.78
C TRP A 141 -10.99 41.10 -19.30
N TRP A 142 -10.51 41.97 -18.40
CA TRP A 142 -10.77 41.91 -16.96
C TRP A 142 -12.20 42.31 -16.58
N LEU A 143 -12.76 43.27 -17.32
CA LEU A 143 -14.02 43.95 -17.07
C LEU A 143 -14.69 44.26 -18.42
N ASN A 144 -15.56 43.38 -18.87
CA ASN A 144 -16.40 43.63 -20.05
C ASN A 144 -17.88 43.52 -19.71
N ASP A 145 -18.70 44.06 -20.61
CA ASP A 145 -20.16 44.07 -20.48
C ASP A 145 -20.77 42.68 -20.69
N GLU A 146 -20.06 41.77 -21.37
CA GLU A 146 -20.56 40.42 -21.67
C GLU A 146 -20.55 39.50 -20.44
N PHE A 147 -19.43 39.45 -19.71
CA PHE A 147 -19.18 38.53 -18.60
C PHE A 147 -19.06 39.23 -17.23
N GLY A 148 -18.84 40.54 -17.22
CA GLY A 148 -18.64 41.32 -16.00
C GLY A 148 -17.19 41.32 -15.49
N GLU A 149 -17.05 41.42 -14.16
CA GLU A 149 -15.76 41.51 -13.45
C GLU A 149 -15.24 40.11 -13.11
N ILE A 150 -13.95 39.85 -13.28
CA ILE A 150 -13.32 38.60 -12.79
C ILE A 150 -13.38 38.58 -11.26
N VAL A 151 -14.01 37.54 -10.71
CA VAL A 151 -14.19 37.34 -9.26
C VAL A 151 -13.50 36.08 -8.73
N GLU A 152 -13.13 35.14 -9.61
CA GLU A 152 -12.41 33.93 -9.24
C GLU A 152 -11.60 33.35 -10.42
N TRP A 153 -10.69 32.41 -10.14
CA TRP A 153 -9.92 31.65 -11.13
C TRP A 153 -10.14 30.16 -11.00
N ALA A 154 -10.13 29.46 -12.14
CA ALA A 154 -10.17 28.01 -12.19
C ALA A 154 -9.02 27.44 -13.02
N VAL A 155 -8.41 26.36 -12.54
CA VAL A 155 -7.56 25.49 -13.35
C VAL A 155 -8.46 24.65 -14.26
N HIS A 156 -8.23 24.69 -15.56
CA HIS A 156 -8.94 23.86 -16.54
C HIS A 156 -8.09 22.63 -16.90
N MET A 157 -8.67 21.46 -16.71
CA MET A 157 -8.07 20.16 -16.98
C MET A 157 -8.96 19.30 -17.88
N VAL A 158 -8.34 18.37 -18.61
CA VAL A 158 -9.05 17.23 -19.23
C VAL A 158 -9.48 16.26 -18.13
N ARG A 159 -10.70 15.74 -18.20
CA ARG A 159 -11.13 14.66 -17.31
C ARG A 159 -10.50 13.34 -17.75
N LEU A 160 -9.77 12.70 -16.83
CA LEU A 160 -9.27 11.34 -17.04
C LEU A 160 -10.26 10.32 -16.46
N PRO A 161 -10.34 9.10 -17.02
CA PRO A 161 -11.17 8.03 -16.46
C PRO A 161 -10.60 7.52 -15.13
N ASP A 162 -11.46 7.34 -14.13
CA ASP A 162 -11.07 6.94 -12.76
C ASP A 162 -10.44 5.53 -12.74
N GLU A 163 -10.90 4.66 -13.64
CA GLU A 163 -10.42 3.29 -13.87
C GLU A 163 -9.00 3.22 -14.43
N CYS A 164 -8.44 4.33 -14.92
CA CYS A 164 -7.07 4.36 -15.43
C CYS A 164 -6.04 4.68 -14.34
N THR A 165 -6.44 4.88 -13.08
CA THR A 165 -5.48 5.13 -11.98
C THR A 165 -4.73 3.86 -11.59
N LEU A 166 -3.47 3.98 -11.14
CA LEU A 166 -2.76 2.85 -10.53
C LEU A 166 -3.39 2.43 -9.20
N LEU A 167 -4.18 3.30 -8.56
CA LEU A 167 -5.00 2.93 -7.42
C LEU A 167 -6.08 1.92 -7.82
N HIS A 168 -6.76 2.14 -8.95
CA HIS A 168 -7.72 1.18 -9.49
C HIS A 168 -7.04 -0.14 -9.83
N ASP A 169 -5.93 -0.10 -10.58
CA ASP A 169 -5.14 -1.31 -10.87
C ASP A 169 -4.74 -2.05 -9.58
N MET A 170 -4.35 -1.34 -8.53
CA MET A 170 -3.98 -1.94 -7.24
C MET A 170 -5.18 -2.61 -6.56
N ASP A 171 -6.32 -1.93 -6.51
CA ASP A 171 -7.53 -2.41 -5.83
C ASP A 171 -8.18 -3.60 -6.57
N HIS A 172 -7.90 -3.75 -7.87
CA HIS A 172 -8.33 -4.87 -8.69
C HIS A 172 -7.23 -5.93 -8.95
N SER A 173 -6.07 -5.81 -8.29
CA SER A 173 -4.91 -6.72 -8.46
C SER A 173 -4.37 -6.81 -9.91
N GLU A 174 -4.55 -5.76 -10.70
CA GLU A 174 -4.08 -5.61 -12.08
C GLU A 174 -2.73 -4.86 -12.18
N LEU A 175 -2.22 -4.31 -11.06
CA LEU A 175 -0.93 -3.63 -11.03
C LEU A 175 0.22 -4.64 -11.16
N THR A 176 1.00 -4.52 -12.23
CA THR A 176 2.09 -5.46 -12.56
C THR A 176 3.49 -4.86 -12.39
N GLU A 177 4.49 -5.72 -12.25
CA GLU A 177 5.91 -5.34 -12.28
C GLU A 177 6.31 -4.62 -13.58
N SER A 178 5.77 -5.04 -14.73
CA SER A 178 6.00 -4.35 -16.00
C SER A 178 5.49 -2.90 -15.98
N THR A 179 4.31 -2.68 -15.39
CA THR A 179 3.73 -1.34 -15.20
C THR A 179 4.66 -0.49 -14.31
N LEU A 180 5.11 -1.05 -13.19
CA LEU A 180 6.00 -0.33 -12.26
C LEU A 180 7.39 -0.04 -12.85
N THR A 181 7.87 -0.89 -13.76
CA THR A 181 9.11 -0.66 -14.50
C THR A 181 9.00 0.60 -15.37
N GLN A 182 7.90 0.75 -16.10
CA GLN A 182 7.63 1.94 -16.94
C GLN A 182 7.39 3.19 -16.11
N VAL A 183 6.70 3.06 -14.97
CA VAL A 183 6.54 4.17 -14.01
C VAL A 183 7.90 4.62 -13.48
N ALA A 184 8.79 3.70 -13.11
CA ALA A 184 10.14 4.02 -12.68
C ALA A 184 10.91 4.78 -13.77
N GLU A 185 10.84 4.35 -15.03
CA GLU A 185 11.47 5.07 -16.17
C GLU A 185 10.94 6.49 -16.31
N LYS A 186 9.62 6.68 -16.27
CA LYS A 186 8.99 7.99 -16.36
C LYS A 186 9.46 8.92 -15.24
N LEU A 187 9.55 8.40 -14.01
CA LEU A 187 10.02 9.15 -12.85
C LEU A 187 11.51 9.47 -12.93
N VAL A 188 12.36 8.55 -13.40
CA VAL A 188 13.79 8.83 -13.60
C VAL A 188 13.98 9.96 -14.60
N HIS A 189 13.31 9.92 -15.75
CA HIS A 189 13.37 11.00 -16.74
C HIS A 189 12.87 12.35 -16.18
N PHE A 190 11.78 12.32 -15.40
CA PHE A 190 11.29 13.52 -14.73
C PHE A 190 12.32 14.11 -13.77
N HIS A 191 12.94 13.29 -12.92
CA HIS A 191 13.92 13.75 -11.95
C HIS A 191 15.25 14.20 -12.57
N ASP A 192 15.65 13.60 -13.69
CA ASP A 192 16.86 13.98 -14.43
C ASP A 192 16.74 15.41 -15.00
N SER A 193 15.58 15.73 -15.59
CA SER A 193 15.28 17.04 -16.17
C SER A 193 14.72 18.06 -15.17
N ALA A 194 14.49 17.67 -13.91
CA ALA A 194 13.94 18.55 -12.88
C ALA A 194 14.93 19.67 -12.52
N ARG A 195 14.38 20.84 -12.17
CA ARG A 195 15.17 22.02 -11.79
C ARG A 195 16.03 21.72 -10.56
N ARG A 196 17.28 22.17 -10.57
CA ARG A 196 18.27 22.05 -9.49
C ARG A 196 18.88 23.41 -9.18
N GLY A 197 19.58 23.51 -8.05
CA GLY A 197 20.41 24.66 -7.73
C GLY A 197 20.47 24.96 -6.24
N PRO A 198 21.32 25.92 -5.82
CA PRO A 198 21.66 26.13 -4.40
C PRO A 198 20.44 26.36 -3.50
N LYS A 199 19.45 27.13 -3.97
CA LYS A 199 18.19 27.35 -3.21
C LYS A 199 17.40 26.06 -3.00
N ILE A 200 17.41 25.14 -3.96
CA ILE A 200 16.72 23.85 -3.89
C ILE A 200 17.49 22.89 -2.97
N ASP A 201 18.83 22.89 -3.07
CA ASP A 201 19.72 22.04 -2.28
C ASP A 201 19.56 22.25 -0.76
N GLU A 202 19.24 23.48 -0.33
CA GLU A 202 18.94 23.80 1.08
C GLU A 202 17.83 22.94 1.69
N PHE A 203 16.89 22.45 0.88
CA PHE A 203 15.76 21.63 1.34
C PHE A 203 16.11 20.15 1.49
N GLY A 204 17.19 19.68 0.85
CA GLY A 204 17.63 18.29 0.95
C GLY A 204 18.59 18.00 2.10
N GLY A 205 19.19 19.03 2.69
CA GLY A 205 20.16 18.88 3.78
C GLY A 205 19.57 18.25 5.04
N GLU A 206 20.43 17.59 5.84
CA GLU A 206 20.02 16.90 7.07
C GLU A 206 19.24 17.81 8.02
N LYS A 207 19.62 19.09 8.14
CA LYS A 207 18.91 20.08 8.97
C LYS A 207 17.47 20.29 8.52
N ALA A 208 17.22 20.37 7.21
CA ALA A 208 15.88 20.54 6.66
C ALA A 208 15.04 19.28 6.85
N VAL A 209 15.61 18.10 6.58
CA VAL A 209 14.97 16.80 6.82
C VAL A 209 14.64 16.62 8.30
N ARG A 210 15.58 16.95 9.20
CA ARG A 210 15.38 16.93 10.66
C ARG A 210 14.25 17.84 11.09
N ARG A 211 14.23 19.10 10.63
CA ARG A 211 13.17 20.06 10.95
C ARG A 211 11.80 19.51 10.57
N ASN A 212 11.66 18.95 9.37
CA ASN A 212 10.41 18.34 8.93
C ASN A 212 9.98 17.17 9.83
N ILE A 213 10.94 16.34 10.26
CA ILE A 213 10.71 15.23 11.18
C ILE A 213 10.25 15.74 12.56
N ASP A 214 10.94 16.75 13.10
CA ASP A 214 10.62 17.36 14.38
C ASP A 214 9.21 17.97 14.36
N GLU A 215 8.87 18.71 13.30
CA GLU A 215 7.53 19.25 13.07
C GLU A 215 6.48 18.15 13.00
N ASN A 216 6.74 17.06 12.27
CA ASN A 216 5.82 15.93 12.18
C ASN A 216 5.52 15.32 13.55
N PHE A 217 6.56 15.05 14.35
CA PHE A 217 6.35 14.47 15.68
C PHE A 217 5.71 15.46 16.65
N HIS A 218 6.10 16.73 16.62
CA HIS A 218 5.48 17.76 17.45
C HIS A 218 3.97 17.89 17.16
N GLN A 219 3.59 17.95 15.87
CA GLN A 219 2.20 18.09 15.43
C GLN A 219 1.35 16.83 15.62
N THR A 220 1.97 15.65 15.75
CA THR A 220 1.25 14.38 15.97
C THR A 220 1.20 13.94 17.42
N ALA A 221 2.05 14.49 18.30
CA ALA A 221 2.06 14.16 19.73
C ALA A 221 0.69 14.32 20.43
N PRO A 222 -0.13 15.36 20.13
CA PRO A 222 -1.46 15.49 20.72
C PRO A 222 -2.48 14.43 20.27
N HIS A 223 -2.18 13.68 19.19
CA HIS A 223 -3.09 12.69 18.62
C HIS A 223 -2.77 11.26 19.05
N THR A 224 -1.75 11.07 19.90
CA THR A 224 -1.41 9.78 20.48
C THR A 224 -2.53 9.28 21.38
N GLY A 225 -2.81 7.97 21.33
CA GLY A 225 -3.97 7.33 21.95
C GLY A 225 -5.23 7.33 21.10
N VAL A 226 -5.33 8.19 20.08
CA VAL A 226 -6.47 8.23 19.14
C VAL A 226 -6.08 7.69 17.78
N THR A 227 -5.00 8.21 17.19
CA THR A 227 -4.58 7.90 15.81
C THR A 227 -3.38 6.95 15.77
N VAL A 228 -2.77 6.70 16.92
CA VAL A 228 -1.60 5.83 17.10
C VAL A 228 -1.50 5.42 18.56
N ASN A 229 -1.07 4.19 18.83
CA ASN A 229 -0.75 3.75 20.18
C ASN A 229 0.57 4.41 20.66
N GLU A 230 0.67 4.72 21.95
CA GLU A 230 1.85 5.36 22.54
C GLU A 230 3.14 4.56 22.30
N GLN A 231 3.11 3.23 22.40
CA GLN A 231 4.28 2.38 22.17
C GLN A 231 4.77 2.48 20.71
N VAL A 232 3.84 2.44 19.75
CA VAL A 232 4.15 2.59 18.32
C VAL A 232 4.72 3.97 18.04
N TYR A 233 4.08 5.03 18.55
CA TYR A 233 4.54 6.41 18.36
C TYR A 233 5.97 6.59 18.87
N ARG A 234 6.23 6.16 20.11
CA ARG A 234 7.55 6.24 20.74
C ARG A 234 8.60 5.48 19.93
N ARG A 235 8.29 4.24 19.53
CA ARG A 235 9.24 3.38 18.79
C ARG A 235 9.55 3.92 17.40
N VAL A 236 8.54 4.37 16.65
CA VAL A 236 8.73 5.03 15.36
C VAL A 236 9.58 6.28 15.52
N LYS A 237 9.33 7.09 16.56
CA LYS A 237 10.11 8.30 16.85
C LYS A 237 11.59 7.97 17.13
N GLU A 238 11.85 7.05 18.05
CA GLU A 238 13.20 6.62 18.40
C GLU A 238 13.97 6.06 17.19
N LEU A 239 13.35 5.15 16.43
CA LEU A 239 13.96 4.56 15.24
C LEU A 239 14.18 5.58 14.12
N THR A 240 13.26 6.54 13.95
CA THR A 240 13.41 7.64 12.96
C THR A 240 14.65 8.47 13.27
N TYR A 241 14.83 8.90 14.52
CA TYR A 241 16.01 9.69 14.92
C TYR A 241 17.31 8.88 14.83
N ALA A 242 17.28 7.60 15.23
CA ALA A 242 18.43 6.72 15.11
C ALA A 242 18.84 6.55 13.63
N ARG A 243 17.87 6.33 12.74
CA ARG A 243 18.11 6.18 11.30
C ARG A 243 18.57 7.49 10.66
N LEU A 244 17.98 8.63 11.00
CA LEU A 244 18.41 9.94 10.53
C LEU A 244 19.88 10.21 10.89
N LYS A 245 20.29 9.89 12.13
CA LYS A 245 21.69 10.00 12.56
C LYS A 245 22.61 9.11 11.72
N LYS A 246 22.20 7.88 11.44
CA LYS A 246 22.96 6.93 10.60
C LYS A 246 23.07 7.41 9.15
N MET A 247 21.98 7.94 8.59
CA MET A 247 21.88 8.36 7.18
C MET A 247 22.43 9.75 6.90
N LYS A 248 22.74 10.55 7.92
CA LYS A 248 23.29 11.90 7.78
C LYS A 248 24.41 12.02 6.74
N PRO A 249 25.47 11.18 6.74
CA PRO A 249 26.55 11.28 5.76
C PRO A 249 26.06 11.07 4.31
N VAL A 250 25.10 10.16 4.12
CA VAL A 250 24.52 9.85 2.81
C VAL A 250 23.69 11.04 2.32
N ILE A 251 22.86 11.62 3.20
CA ILE A 251 22.05 12.82 2.88
C ILE A 251 22.96 13.99 2.49
N GLU A 252 24.01 14.26 3.27
CA GLU A 252 24.95 15.35 2.99
C GLU A 252 25.74 15.12 1.69
N ALA A 253 26.17 13.88 1.43
CA ALA A 253 26.83 13.52 0.18
C ALA A 253 25.90 13.72 -1.03
N ARG A 254 24.62 13.38 -0.91
CA ARG A 254 23.65 13.57 -1.99
C ARG A 254 23.39 15.04 -2.30
N VAL A 255 23.34 15.89 -1.28
CA VAL A 255 23.30 17.36 -1.46
C VAL A 255 24.59 17.84 -2.15
N GLY A 256 25.76 17.42 -1.67
CA GLY A 256 27.05 17.81 -2.25
C GLY A 256 27.24 17.38 -3.71
N ASN A 257 26.60 16.27 -4.11
CA ASN A 257 26.60 15.76 -5.48
C ASN A 257 25.45 16.32 -6.34
N GLY A 258 24.66 17.27 -5.84
CA GLY A 258 23.61 17.96 -6.60
C GLY A 258 22.36 17.12 -6.87
N TYR A 259 22.06 16.09 -6.06
CA TYR A 259 20.90 15.22 -6.26
C TYR A 259 19.55 15.86 -5.93
N ILE A 260 19.51 16.98 -5.20
CA ILE A 260 18.25 17.61 -4.78
C ILE A 260 17.64 18.38 -5.95
N CYS A 261 16.33 18.23 -6.18
CA CYS A 261 15.63 18.88 -7.27
C CYS A 261 14.19 19.29 -6.91
N ASP A 262 13.53 19.97 -7.84
CA ASP A 262 12.12 20.35 -7.79
C ASP A 262 11.22 19.16 -8.15
N THR A 263 10.91 18.30 -7.18
CA THR A 263 10.21 17.01 -7.37
C THR A 263 8.69 17.16 -7.49
N HIS A 264 7.93 16.06 -7.30
CA HIS A 264 6.47 16.06 -7.25
C HIS A 264 5.93 16.53 -5.89
N GLY A 265 6.49 16.01 -4.79
CA GLY A 265 6.18 16.36 -3.41
C GLY A 265 5.09 15.51 -2.74
N ASP A 266 4.28 14.77 -3.51
CA ASP A 266 3.16 13.95 -2.98
C ASP A 266 2.71 12.83 -3.95
N LEU A 267 3.66 12.03 -4.45
CA LEU A 267 3.42 11.04 -5.51
C LEU A 267 2.66 9.80 -4.97
N ARG A 268 1.36 9.65 -5.29
CA ARG A 268 0.49 8.56 -4.81
C ARG A 268 -0.13 7.73 -5.93
N LEU A 269 -0.65 6.55 -5.60
CA LEU A 269 -1.30 5.66 -6.58
C LEU A 269 -2.48 6.33 -7.30
N GLU A 270 -3.25 7.14 -6.57
CA GLU A 270 -4.42 7.86 -7.11
C GLU A 270 -4.05 8.99 -8.10
N HIS A 271 -2.77 9.36 -8.17
CA HIS A 271 -2.28 10.44 -9.03
C HIS A 271 -1.62 9.94 -10.31
N VAL A 272 -1.30 8.65 -10.40
CA VAL A 272 -0.63 8.06 -11.55
C VAL A 272 -1.67 7.35 -12.41
N TYR A 273 -1.82 7.78 -13.66
CA TYR A 273 -2.75 7.25 -14.63
C TYR A 273 -2.00 6.47 -15.71
N LYS A 274 -2.50 5.27 -16.02
CA LYS A 274 -2.07 4.42 -17.13
C LYS A 274 -3.12 4.50 -18.24
N LEU A 275 -2.91 5.39 -19.20
CA LEU A 275 -3.83 5.61 -20.31
C LEU A 275 -3.50 4.69 -21.49
N PRO A 276 -4.51 4.21 -22.25
CA PRO A 276 -4.27 3.48 -23.49
C PRO A 276 -3.55 4.37 -24.52
N SER A 277 -2.69 3.76 -25.33
CA SER A 277 -1.99 4.47 -26.42
C SER A 277 -2.99 5.02 -27.43
N SER A 278 -2.79 6.28 -27.86
CA SER A 278 -3.72 7.02 -28.70
C SER A 278 -3.47 6.87 -30.21
N THR A 279 -2.60 5.96 -30.66
CA THR A 279 -2.25 5.82 -32.10
C THR A 279 -2.55 4.43 -32.65
N GLY A 280 -3.48 4.37 -33.60
CA GLY A 280 -4.07 3.16 -34.19
C GLY A 280 -3.18 2.32 -35.11
N SER A 281 -1.94 2.03 -34.74
CA SER A 281 -1.13 1.03 -35.45
C SER A 281 -0.13 0.35 -34.52
N SER A 282 -0.28 -0.98 -34.37
CA SER A 282 0.63 -1.98 -33.78
C SER A 282 1.20 -1.68 -32.38
N LYS A 283 0.73 -2.43 -31.36
CA LYS A 283 1.27 -2.57 -29.98
C LYS A 283 2.15 -1.38 -29.52
N THR A 284 1.54 -0.24 -29.23
CA THR A 284 2.24 0.87 -28.54
C THR A 284 2.01 0.76 -27.04
N GLU A 285 3.08 1.00 -26.28
CA GLU A 285 3.11 0.97 -24.82
C GLU A 285 2.11 1.97 -24.19
N PRO A 286 1.57 1.69 -23.00
CA PRO A 286 0.65 2.59 -22.31
C PRO A 286 1.31 3.93 -22.00
N ARG A 287 0.52 4.99 -22.02
CA ARG A 287 0.98 6.35 -21.71
C ARG A 287 0.72 6.65 -20.23
N PHE A 288 1.79 6.94 -19.49
CA PHE A 288 1.66 7.38 -18.10
C PHE A 288 1.51 8.90 -17.96
N VAL A 289 0.56 9.30 -17.12
CA VAL A 289 0.29 10.70 -16.76
C VAL A 289 0.26 10.80 -15.23
N ILE A 290 0.92 11.81 -14.67
CA ILE A 290 0.99 12.02 -13.21
C ILE A 290 0.47 13.42 -12.87
N LEU A 291 -0.48 13.50 -11.94
CA LEU A 291 -1.20 14.71 -11.55
C LEU A 291 -0.93 15.12 -10.09
N ASP A 292 -1.41 16.31 -9.72
CA ASP A 292 -1.47 16.83 -8.35
C ASP A 292 -0.10 16.98 -7.65
N CYS A 293 0.89 17.51 -8.38
CA CYS A 293 2.15 18.01 -7.84
C CYS A 293 1.89 19.20 -6.90
N ILE A 294 2.52 19.22 -5.72
CA ILE A 294 2.32 20.27 -4.71
C ILE A 294 2.72 21.63 -5.28
N GLU A 295 1.77 22.55 -5.47
CA GLU A 295 2.04 23.85 -6.07
C GLU A 295 2.37 24.96 -5.07
N PHE A 296 1.88 24.82 -3.83
CA PHE A 296 1.78 25.92 -2.86
C PHE A 296 2.96 26.02 -1.88
N ASN A 297 3.79 24.97 -1.76
CA ASN A 297 4.88 24.97 -0.78
C ASN A 297 6.14 24.29 -1.31
N GLU A 298 7.20 25.09 -1.50
CA GLU A 298 8.52 24.63 -1.94
C GLU A 298 9.15 23.64 -0.95
N GLN A 299 8.95 23.79 0.36
CA GLN A 299 9.49 22.88 1.39
C GLN A 299 8.96 21.44 1.26
N PHE A 300 7.77 21.27 0.70
CA PHE A 300 7.18 19.95 0.49
C PHE A 300 7.52 19.36 -0.89
N ARG A 301 7.86 20.21 -1.86
CA ARG A 301 8.15 19.84 -3.25
C ARG A 301 9.65 19.71 -3.57
N PHE A 302 10.50 20.55 -2.98
CA PHE A 302 11.94 20.49 -3.19
C PHE A 302 12.55 19.40 -2.30
N GLY A 303 13.31 18.49 -2.88
CA GLY A 303 13.85 17.38 -2.13
C GLY A 303 14.65 16.39 -2.95
N ASP A 304 15.05 15.31 -2.28
CA ASP A 304 15.72 14.19 -2.91
C ASP A 304 14.72 13.39 -3.76
N PRO A 305 15.04 13.02 -5.02
CA PRO A 305 14.24 12.12 -5.83
C PRO A 305 13.87 10.81 -5.14
N LEU A 306 14.76 10.25 -4.31
CA LEU A 306 14.44 9.04 -3.53
C LEU A 306 13.30 9.31 -2.54
N SER A 307 13.24 10.50 -1.97
CA SER A 307 12.17 10.93 -1.06
C SER A 307 10.84 11.19 -1.77
N ASP A 308 10.88 11.52 -3.07
CA ASP A 308 9.70 11.71 -3.91
C ASP A 308 9.04 10.38 -4.23
N VAL A 309 9.82 9.43 -4.78
CA VAL A 309 9.35 8.09 -5.13
C VAL A 309 8.97 7.28 -3.89
N ALA A 310 9.55 7.61 -2.73
CA ALA A 310 9.20 7.03 -1.43
C ALA A 310 7.72 7.19 -1.08
N PHE A 311 7.03 8.23 -1.55
CA PHE A 311 5.58 8.30 -1.38
C PHE A 311 4.86 7.17 -2.08
N LEU A 312 5.21 6.88 -3.33
CA LEU A 312 4.55 5.84 -4.12
C LEU A 312 4.88 4.44 -3.58
N VAL A 313 6.14 4.20 -3.20
CA VAL A 313 6.57 2.96 -2.55
C VAL A 313 5.81 2.73 -1.24
N MET A 314 5.71 3.76 -0.40
CA MET A 314 4.96 3.71 0.86
C MET A 314 3.46 3.47 0.62
N ASP A 315 2.88 4.10 -0.39
CA ASP A 315 1.45 3.96 -0.69
C ASP A 315 1.11 2.55 -1.23
N ILE A 316 2.01 1.94 -2.01
CA ILE A 316 1.93 0.53 -2.42
C ILE A 316 2.06 -0.40 -1.21
N TRP A 317 3.00 -0.12 -0.30
CA TRP A 317 3.20 -0.91 0.92
C TRP A 317 1.95 -0.91 1.80
N ARG A 318 1.36 0.28 1.99
CA ARG A 318 0.10 0.50 2.71
C ARG A 318 -1.08 -0.29 2.12
N LYS A 319 -1.05 -0.57 0.82
CA LYS A 319 -2.06 -1.42 0.13
C LYS A 319 -1.82 -2.92 0.31
N GLY A 320 -0.82 -3.32 1.11
CA GLY A 320 -0.53 -4.71 1.41
C GLY A 320 0.32 -5.41 0.33
N ARG A 321 1.00 -4.66 -0.54
CA ARG A 321 1.88 -5.19 -1.60
C ARG A 321 3.34 -4.79 -1.41
N PRO A 322 3.99 -5.20 -0.29
CA PRO A 322 5.39 -4.87 -0.01
C PRO A 322 6.36 -5.49 -1.04
N ASP A 323 5.96 -6.56 -1.73
CA ASP A 323 6.63 -7.14 -2.89
C ASP A 323 6.75 -6.12 -4.04
N LEU A 324 5.63 -5.52 -4.47
CA LEU A 324 5.61 -4.50 -5.52
C LEU A 324 6.30 -3.20 -5.09
N ALA A 325 6.19 -2.83 -3.81
CA ALA A 325 6.88 -1.66 -3.26
C ALA A 325 8.40 -1.82 -3.36
N ARG A 326 8.93 -2.98 -2.95
CA ARG A 326 10.36 -3.32 -3.09
C ARG A 326 10.78 -3.39 -4.55
N PHE A 327 9.94 -3.95 -5.41
CA PHE A 327 10.19 -4.01 -6.84
C PHE A 327 10.34 -2.59 -7.43
N LEU A 328 9.40 -1.69 -7.17
CA LEU A 328 9.48 -0.30 -7.64
C LEU A 328 10.73 0.41 -7.12
N GLN A 329 11.04 0.26 -5.83
CA GLN A 329 12.24 0.81 -5.21
C GLN A 329 13.50 0.37 -5.97
N LYS A 330 13.63 -0.94 -6.20
CA LYS A 330 14.77 -1.53 -6.92
C LYS A 330 14.84 -1.05 -8.36
N GLN A 331 13.72 -1.04 -9.08
CA GLN A 331 13.67 -0.58 -10.47
C GLN A 331 14.08 0.89 -10.60
N TYR A 332 13.61 1.75 -9.70
CA TYR A 332 14.00 3.15 -9.71
C TYR A 332 15.51 3.30 -9.47
N LEU A 333 16.07 2.64 -8.44
CA LEU A 333 17.50 2.71 -8.14
C LEU A 333 18.36 2.21 -9.31
N LEU A 334 18.00 1.08 -9.92
CA LEU A 334 18.72 0.53 -11.06
C LEU A 334 18.71 1.48 -12.26
N LYS A 335 17.52 1.99 -12.63
CA LYS A 335 17.36 2.87 -13.79
C LYS A 335 17.98 4.26 -13.58
N ALA A 336 18.00 4.73 -12.33
CA ALA A 336 18.65 5.98 -11.95
C ALA A 336 20.16 5.81 -11.71
N VAL A 337 20.72 4.60 -11.87
CA VAL A 337 22.12 4.23 -11.61
C VAL A 337 22.57 4.62 -10.19
N GLN A 338 21.76 4.22 -9.20
CA GLN A 338 21.88 4.60 -7.79
C GLN A 338 21.71 3.40 -6.85
N ASP A 339 21.90 2.17 -7.33
CA ASP A 339 21.67 0.89 -6.62
C ASP A 339 22.76 0.52 -5.59
N SER A 340 23.20 1.49 -4.79
CA SER A 340 24.05 1.24 -3.61
C SER A 340 23.23 0.83 -2.38
N PRO A 341 23.77 0.01 -1.46
CA PRO A 341 23.12 -0.32 -0.19
C PRO A 341 22.72 0.91 0.63
N GLU A 342 23.53 1.97 0.63
CA GLU A 342 23.28 3.22 1.36
C GLU A 342 22.05 3.95 0.82
N ASN A 343 21.91 4.05 -0.51
CA ASN A 343 20.72 4.63 -1.14
C ASN A 343 19.48 3.76 -0.92
N ALA A 344 19.60 2.44 -0.96
CA ALA A 344 18.50 1.54 -0.66
C ALA A 344 18.00 1.74 0.79
N GLU A 345 18.93 1.89 1.74
CA GLU A 345 18.59 2.17 3.14
C GLU A 345 17.98 3.57 3.32
N LEU A 346 18.54 4.60 2.66
CA LEU A 346 18.01 5.96 2.69
C LEU A 346 16.59 6.03 2.11
N PHE A 347 16.34 5.30 1.02
CA PHE A 347 15.03 5.23 0.38
C PHE A 347 13.99 4.58 1.32
N ALA A 348 14.33 3.48 1.99
CA ALA A 348 13.46 2.89 3.01
C ALA A 348 13.18 3.85 4.18
N PHE A 349 14.20 4.60 4.62
CA PHE A 349 14.04 5.66 5.62
C PHE A 349 13.08 6.76 5.15
N TYR A 350 13.21 7.23 3.90
CA TYR A 350 12.29 8.21 3.35
C TYR A 350 10.87 7.67 3.23
N ALA A 351 10.67 6.40 2.85
CA ALA A 351 9.35 5.78 2.80
C ALA A 351 8.67 5.76 4.18
N ALA A 352 9.43 5.43 5.23
CA ALA A 352 8.92 5.50 6.60
C ALA A 352 8.59 6.95 7.03
N TYR A 353 9.46 7.91 6.70
CA TYR A 353 9.21 9.33 6.94
C TYR A 353 7.93 9.82 6.22
N ARG A 354 7.71 9.42 4.96
CA ARG A 354 6.50 9.76 4.21
C ARG A 354 5.25 9.11 4.80
N ALA A 355 5.36 7.89 5.34
CA ALA A 355 4.27 7.25 6.07
C ALA A 355 3.85 8.10 7.29
N VAL A 356 4.79 8.61 8.09
CA VAL A 356 4.49 9.53 9.20
C VAL A 356 3.83 10.83 8.73
N VAL A 357 4.25 11.39 7.59
CA VAL A 357 3.58 12.56 6.99
C VAL A 357 2.12 12.25 6.68
N ARG A 358 1.81 11.09 6.07
CA ARG A 358 0.42 10.71 5.77
C ARG A 358 -0.39 10.40 7.03
N ALA A 359 0.22 9.77 8.03
CA ALA A 359 -0.40 9.55 9.33
C ALA A 359 -0.79 10.89 9.98
N LYS A 360 0.09 11.91 9.90
CA LYS A 360 -0.19 13.27 10.36
C LYS A 360 -1.38 13.89 9.63
N VAL A 361 -1.43 13.78 8.29
CA VAL A 361 -2.56 14.32 7.50
C VAL A 361 -3.88 13.67 7.91
N SER A 362 -3.93 12.34 8.04
CA SER A 362 -5.12 11.66 8.54
C SER A 362 -5.47 12.09 9.97
N GLY A 363 -4.47 12.30 10.83
CA GLY A 363 -4.68 12.83 12.18
C GLY A 363 -5.35 14.21 12.19
N PHE A 364 -4.90 15.15 11.35
CA PHE A 364 -5.57 16.45 11.22
C PHE A 364 -7.01 16.33 10.72
N ARG A 365 -7.29 15.40 9.80
CA ARG A 365 -8.67 15.13 9.33
C ARG A 365 -9.55 14.57 10.44
N VAL A 366 -9.02 13.67 11.26
CA VAL A 366 -9.72 13.18 12.46
C VAL A 366 -10.06 14.33 13.39
N MET A 367 -9.22 15.35 13.54
CA MET A 367 -9.52 16.48 14.42
C MET A 367 -10.52 17.50 13.84
N ASP A 368 -10.92 17.36 12.58
CA ASP A 368 -11.95 18.21 11.98
C ASP A 368 -13.34 17.91 12.61
N PRO A 369 -13.97 18.90 13.28
CA PRO A 369 -15.28 18.69 13.92
C PRO A 369 -16.41 18.47 12.91
N THR A 370 -16.21 18.85 11.64
CA THR A 370 -17.21 18.68 10.58
C THR A 370 -17.19 17.28 9.95
N LEU A 371 -16.18 16.46 10.27
CA LEU A 371 -16.04 15.10 9.75
C LEU A 371 -17.07 14.16 10.38
N SER A 372 -17.85 13.47 9.53
CA SER A 372 -18.84 12.47 9.95
C SER A 372 -18.21 11.33 10.76
N ALA A 373 -19.00 10.69 11.62
CA ALA A 373 -18.53 9.57 12.45
C ALA A 373 -17.96 8.42 11.62
N ALA A 374 -18.61 8.06 10.50
CA ALA A 374 -18.14 7.00 9.61
C ALA A 374 -16.77 7.33 8.99
N HIS A 375 -16.61 8.54 8.44
CA HIS A 375 -15.32 8.96 7.86
C HIS A 375 -14.23 9.11 8.93
N ARG A 376 -14.59 9.49 10.16
CA ARG A 376 -13.65 9.56 11.29
C ARG A 376 -13.05 8.19 11.61
N VAL A 377 -13.86 7.12 11.63
CA VAL A 377 -13.38 5.75 11.81
C VAL A 377 -12.42 5.35 10.70
N THR A 378 -12.76 5.65 9.44
CA THR A 378 -11.87 5.39 8.30
C THR A 378 -10.56 6.14 8.40
N GLU A 379 -10.55 7.42 8.78
CA GLU A 379 -9.32 8.20 8.90
C GLU A 379 -8.46 7.76 10.10
N ILE A 380 -9.07 7.31 11.21
CA ILE A 380 -8.34 6.70 12.33
C ILE A 380 -7.64 5.40 11.87
N GLN A 381 -8.36 4.52 11.17
CA GLN A 381 -7.78 3.29 10.63
C GLN A 381 -6.66 3.59 9.63
N ARG A 382 -6.83 4.59 8.74
CA ARG A 382 -5.77 5.01 7.82
C ARG A 382 -4.54 5.53 8.56
N ALA A 383 -4.73 6.31 9.63
CA ALA A 383 -3.63 6.78 10.45
C ALA A 383 -2.87 5.61 11.11
N HIS A 384 -3.57 4.66 11.71
CA HIS A 384 -2.95 3.45 12.28
C HIS A 384 -2.14 2.68 11.25
N CYS A 385 -2.70 2.49 10.06
CA CYS A 385 -2.02 1.82 8.96
C CYS A 385 -0.69 2.50 8.61
N TYR A 386 -0.68 3.82 8.41
CA TYR A 386 0.54 4.55 8.09
C TYR A 386 1.58 4.49 9.23
N TRP A 387 1.16 4.49 10.48
CA TRP A 387 2.08 4.32 11.61
C TRP A 387 2.71 2.92 11.66
N LEU A 388 1.94 1.88 11.34
CA LEU A 388 2.48 0.51 11.27
C LEU A 388 3.40 0.33 10.06
N VAL A 389 3.07 0.90 8.89
CA VAL A 389 3.98 0.93 7.74
C VAL A 389 5.30 1.63 8.10
N ALA A 390 5.24 2.78 8.81
CA ALA A 390 6.44 3.46 9.28
C ALA A 390 7.26 2.58 10.23
N LEU A 391 6.59 1.93 11.20
CA LEU A 391 7.23 1.03 12.15
C LEU A 391 7.88 -0.16 11.45
N GLU A 392 7.22 -0.75 10.46
CA GLU A 392 7.72 -1.90 9.71
C GLU A 392 8.99 -1.57 8.91
N LEU A 393 8.99 -0.44 8.19
CA LEU A 393 10.12 0.01 7.39
C LEU A 393 11.34 0.42 8.24
N LEU A 394 11.10 0.89 9.47
CA LEU A 394 12.15 1.29 10.40
C LEU A 394 12.69 0.15 11.25
N SER A 395 11.84 -0.81 11.61
CA SER A 395 12.17 -1.89 12.54
C SER A 395 13.12 -2.92 11.92
N PRO A 396 14.04 -3.47 12.72
CA PRO A 396 14.73 -4.71 12.37
C PRO A 396 13.74 -5.84 12.08
N GLU A 397 14.11 -6.78 11.22
CA GLU A 397 13.22 -7.86 10.75
C GLU A 397 12.56 -8.68 11.89
N PRO A 398 13.28 -9.11 12.96
CA PRO A 398 12.68 -9.86 14.08
C PRO A 398 11.70 -9.04 14.93
N GLN A 399 11.55 -7.76 14.62
CA GLN A 399 10.89 -6.77 15.45
C GLN A 399 9.73 -6.09 14.71
N ARG A 400 9.51 -6.44 13.44
CA ARG A 400 8.44 -5.92 12.59
C ARG A 400 7.08 -6.47 13.05
N PRO A 401 6.04 -5.64 13.16
CA PRO A 401 4.68 -6.11 13.39
C PRO A 401 4.23 -7.07 12.29
N CYS A 402 3.60 -8.19 12.66
CA CYS A 402 3.11 -9.17 11.70
C CYS A 402 1.96 -9.99 12.28
N MET A 403 1.09 -10.50 11.40
CA MET A 403 0.07 -11.49 11.71
C MET A 403 0.43 -12.82 11.05
N ILE A 404 0.54 -13.87 11.86
CA ILE A 404 0.82 -15.23 11.42
C ILE A 404 -0.39 -16.09 11.76
N LEU A 405 -1.05 -16.65 10.75
CA LEU A 405 -2.09 -17.63 10.96
C LEU A 405 -1.48 -19.02 10.96
N VAL A 406 -1.86 -19.87 11.91
CA VAL A 406 -1.50 -21.29 11.93
C VAL A 406 -2.80 -22.10 11.89
N GLY A 407 -3.07 -22.65 10.70
CA GLY A 407 -4.27 -23.41 10.34
C GLY A 407 -4.05 -24.91 10.38
N GLY A 408 -5.15 -25.67 10.37
CA GLY A 408 -5.13 -27.12 10.19
C GLY A 408 -6.28 -27.81 10.91
N LEU A 409 -6.61 -29.04 10.48
CA LEU A 409 -7.63 -29.85 11.15
C LEU A 409 -7.25 -30.14 12.62
N PRO A 410 -8.22 -30.48 13.49
CA PRO A 410 -7.91 -30.95 14.84
C PRO A 410 -6.86 -32.08 14.84
N ALA A 411 -5.92 -32.03 15.79
CA ALA A 411 -4.79 -32.96 15.92
C ALA A 411 -3.76 -32.99 14.75
N SER A 412 -3.87 -32.07 13.80
CA SER A 412 -2.85 -31.84 12.75
C SER A 412 -1.53 -31.22 13.24
N GLY A 413 -1.38 -30.96 14.55
CA GLY A 413 -0.15 -30.38 15.10
C GLY A 413 -0.06 -28.85 15.08
N LYS A 414 -1.08 -28.13 14.58
CA LYS A 414 -1.14 -26.65 14.53
C LYS A 414 -0.79 -25.96 15.85
N SER A 415 -1.38 -26.39 16.97
CA SER A 415 -1.17 -25.77 18.28
C SER A 415 0.23 -26.01 18.82
N ASN A 416 0.81 -27.18 18.51
CA ASN A 416 2.20 -27.47 18.86
C ASN A 416 3.17 -26.61 18.04
N LEU A 417 2.92 -26.43 16.74
CA LEU A 417 3.72 -25.54 15.89
C LEU A 417 3.61 -24.07 16.35
N ALA A 418 2.40 -23.58 16.59
CA ALA A 418 2.17 -22.23 17.09
C ALA A 418 2.86 -21.98 18.43
N HIS A 419 2.76 -22.93 19.37
CA HIS A 419 3.48 -22.89 20.64
C HIS A 419 4.99 -22.83 20.44
N MET A 420 5.55 -23.72 19.61
CA MET A 420 7.00 -23.74 19.37
C MET A 420 7.51 -22.45 18.73
N LEU A 421 6.74 -21.85 17.83
CA LEU A 421 7.06 -20.54 17.25
C LEU A 421 7.05 -19.44 18.32
N ALA A 422 6.02 -19.39 19.16
CA ALA A 422 5.90 -18.40 20.23
C ALA A 422 6.95 -18.59 21.35
N ASP A 423 7.30 -19.83 21.67
CA ASP A 423 8.30 -20.15 22.71
C ASP A 423 9.73 -19.80 22.25
N THR A 424 10.03 -20.00 20.96
CA THR A 424 11.32 -19.60 20.37
C THR A 424 11.47 -18.07 20.31
N ASP A 425 10.35 -17.34 20.28
CA ASP A 425 10.31 -15.89 20.10
C ASP A 425 9.25 -15.27 21.01
N GLY A 426 9.69 -14.92 22.22
CA GLY A 426 8.83 -14.34 23.27
C GLY A 426 8.23 -12.97 22.93
N SER A 427 8.46 -12.43 21.73
CA SER A 427 7.74 -11.24 21.23
C SER A 427 6.41 -11.56 20.54
N LEU A 428 6.12 -12.85 20.29
CA LEU A 428 4.90 -13.30 19.62
C LEU A 428 3.77 -13.49 20.63
N VAL A 429 2.71 -12.71 20.46
CA VAL A 429 1.45 -12.90 21.18
C VAL A 429 0.71 -14.09 20.57
N TRP A 430 0.48 -15.12 21.36
CA TRP A 430 -0.21 -16.34 20.91
C TRP A 430 -1.69 -16.32 21.27
N LEU A 431 -2.54 -16.15 20.27
CA LEU A 431 -4.00 -16.21 20.38
C LEU A 431 -4.52 -17.56 19.92
N ARG A 432 -5.37 -18.20 20.74
CA ARG A 432 -5.93 -19.53 20.46
C ARG A 432 -7.44 -19.46 20.37
N SER A 433 -8.02 -19.90 19.25
CA SER A 433 -9.47 -19.89 19.08
C SER A 433 -10.19 -20.75 20.12
N ASP A 434 -9.59 -21.88 20.52
CA ASP A 434 -10.21 -22.79 21.48
C ASP A 434 -10.26 -22.20 22.90
N ALA A 435 -9.23 -21.46 23.31
CA ALA A 435 -9.20 -20.77 24.60
C ALA A 435 -10.24 -19.64 24.63
N ILE A 436 -10.27 -18.81 23.58
CA ILE A 436 -11.23 -17.71 23.45
C ILE A 436 -12.68 -18.24 23.37
N ARG A 437 -12.91 -19.36 22.67
CA ARG A 437 -14.22 -20.01 22.62
C ARG A 437 -14.73 -20.39 24.02
N LYS A 438 -13.85 -20.98 24.85
CA LYS A 438 -14.17 -21.34 26.24
C LYS A 438 -14.46 -20.13 27.12
N GLU A 439 -13.70 -19.05 26.95
CA GLU A 439 -13.93 -17.80 27.68
C GLU A 439 -15.30 -17.20 27.34
N ILE A 440 -15.67 -17.16 26.04
CA ILE A 440 -16.97 -16.65 25.61
C ILE A 440 -18.11 -17.52 26.16
N ALA A 441 -18.00 -18.85 26.07
CA ALA A 441 -19.02 -19.77 26.57
C ALA A 441 -19.18 -19.66 28.11
N SER A 442 -18.07 -19.51 28.83
CA SER A 442 -18.08 -19.32 30.29
C SER A 442 -18.74 -17.99 30.68
N ALA A 443 -18.47 -16.92 29.93
CA ALA A 443 -19.10 -15.61 30.16
C ALA A 443 -20.62 -15.65 29.90
N GLN A 444 -21.06 -16.34 28.84
CA GLN A 444 -22.49 -16.52 28.54
C GLN A 444 -23.21 -17.33 29.63
N ALA A 445 -22.56 -18.39 30.13
CA ALA A 445 -23.11 -19.16 31.24
C ALA A 445 -23.27 -18.28 32.50
N ALA A 446 -22.27 -17.45 32.82
CA ALA A 446 -22.32 -16.55 33.97
C ALA A 446 -23.36 -15.42 33.84
N GLU A 447 -23.63 -14.92 32.62
CA GLU A 447 -24.69 -13.95 32.34
C GLU A 447 -26.09 -14.58 32.44
N ALA A 448 -26.26 -15.81 31.95
CA ALA A 448 -27.52 -16.54 32.04
C ALA A 448 -27.93 -16.82 33.50
N THR A 449 -26.97 -17.14 34.37
CA THR A 449 -27.23 -17.35 35.81
C THR A 449 -27.57 -16.06 36.56
N LYS A 450 -27.16 -14.89 36.07
CA LYS A 450 -27.53 -13.58 36.66
C LYS A 450 -28.91 -13.08 36.23
N GLY A 451 -29.52 -13.68 35.20
CA GLY A 451 -30.86 -13.35 34.71
C GLY A 451 -31.98 -14.18 35.33
N THR A 452 -31.66 -15.13 36.22
CA THR A 452 -32.62 -16.04 36.84
C THR A 452 -32.51 -15.99 38.37
N ASP A 453 -32.66 -14.80 38.94
CA ASP A 453 -33.05 -14.64 40.34
C ASP A 453 -34.54 -14.27 40.37
N GLU A 454 -35.43 -15.23 40.09
CA GLU A 454 -36.80 -15.29 40.63
C GLU A 454 -37.47 -16.63 40.25
N GLU A 455 -37.59 -17.47 41.29
CA GLU A 455 -38.57 -18.55 41.56
C GLU A 455 -38.54 -19.91 40.81
N GLY A 456 -38.19 -20.95 41.60
CA GLY A 456 -38.65 -22.35 41.49
C GLY A 456 -37.86 -23.21 40.50
N GLY A 457 -37.15 -24.28 40.85
CA GLY A 457 -37.49 -25.35 41.77
C GLY A 457 -37.32 -26.68 41.00
N ASP A 458 -36.29 -27.44 41.36
CA ASP A 458 -36.01 -28.86 41.07
C ASP A 458 -36.68 -29.51 39.84
N ASP A 459 -35.94 -29.60 38.72
CA ASP A 459 -35.67 -30.85 37.98
C ASP A 459 -34.78 -30.54 36.75
N ILE A 460 -33.47 -30.80 36.81
CA ILE A 460 -32.62 -30.85 35.61
C ILE A 460 -31.85 -32.15 35.62
N SER A 461 -32.48 -33.15 35.00
CA SER A 461 -31.81 -34.32 34.46
C SER A 461 -30.64 -33.88 33.56
N GLN A 462 -29.45 -34.41 33.87
CA GLN A 462 -28.23 -34.22 33.09
C GLN A 462 -28.42 -34.80 31.69
N GLY A 463 -28.68 -33.94 30.71
CA GLY A 463 -28.46 -34.25 29.30
C GLY A 463 -26.99 -34.04 28.94
N GLU A 464 -26.19 -35.10 28.98
CA GLU A 464 -24.76 -35.10 28.57
C GLU A 464 -24.54 -34.85 27.06
N GLY A 465 -25.58 -34.50 26.30
CA GLY A 465 -25.56 -34.42 24.83
C GLY A 465 -25.65 -33.01 24.20
N SER A 466 -25.60 -31.90 24.94
CA SER A 466 -25.91 -30.58 24.36
C SER A 466 -24.86 -29.47 24.56
N TYR A 467 -23.86 -29.69 25.43
CA TYR A 467 -22.86 -28.66 25.72
C TYR A 467 -21.79 -28.55 24.62
N GLU A 468 -21.31 -29.69 24.10
CA GLU A 468 -20.25 -29.73 23.09
C GLU A 468 -20.75 -29.37 21.68
N GLU A 469 -21.99 -29.72 21.31
CA GLU A 469 -22.60 -29.31 20.03
C GLU A 469 -22.83 -27.80 19.96
N GLY A 470 -23.18 -27.16 21.09
CA GLY A 470 -23.37 -25.70 21.17
C GLY A 470 -22.06 -24.91 21.02
N LEU A 471 -20.93 -25.44 21.50
CA LEU A 471 -19.62 -24.79 21.42
C LEU A 471 -19.11 -24.61 19.97
N TYR A 472 -19.45 -25.55 19.09
CA TYR A 472 -19.01 -25.53 17.69
C TYR A 472 -20.13 -25.18 16.70
N SER A 473 -21.23 -24.57 17.19
CA SER A 473 -22.27 -24.03 16.32
C SER A 473 -21.70 -23.00 15.33
N PRO A 474 -22.31 -22.80 14.14
CA PRO A 474 -21.89 -21.76 13.20
C PRO A 474 -21.83 -20.36 13.82
N GLU A 475 -22.81 -20.03 14.67
CA GLU A 475 -22.90 -18.73 15.36
C GLU A 475 -21.77 -18.56 16.37
N MET A 476 -21.52 -19.58 17.22
CA MET A 476 -20.43 -19.57 18.18
C MET A 476 -19.06 -19.55 17.48
N THR A 477 -18.94 -20.24 16.36
CA THR A 477 -17.74 -20.18 15.52
C THR A 477 -17.52 -18.77 14.98
N SER A 478 -18.53 -18.14 14.37
CA SER A 478 -18.38 -16.76 13.86
C SER A 478 -17.98 -15.80 14.97
N ARG A 479 -18.68 -15.84 16.11
CA ARG A 479 -18.39 -14.97 17.25
C ARG A 479 -16.98 -15.18 17.80
N THR A 480 -16.50 -16.42 17.87
CA THR A 480 -15.12 -16.72 18.27
C THR A 480 -14.13 -16.07 17.31
N TYR A 481 -14.30 -16.25 16.00
CA TYR A 481 -13.37 -15.68 15.02
C TYR A 481 -13.40 -14.15 15.00
N ASP A 482 -14.57 -13.54 15.17
CA ASP A 482 -14.69 -12.07 15.25
C ASP A 482 -13.97 -11.51 16.49
N VAL A 483 -14.04 -12.19 17.64
CA VAL A 483 -13.28 -11.82 18.85
C VAL A 483 -11.77 -12.03 18.66
N VAL A 484 -11.35 -13.16 18.10
CA VAL A 484 -9.94 -13.45 17.80
C VAL A 484 -9.37 -12.38 16.85
N LEU A 485 -10.13 -11.99 15.82
CA LEU A 485 -9.75 -10.95 14.87
C LEU A 485 -9.61 -9.59 15.56
N THR A 486 -10.56 -9.24 16.43
CA THR A 486 -10.54 -8.00 17.20
C THR A 486 -9.30 -7.90 18.09
N GLU A 487 -8.98 -8.96 18.84
CA GLU A 487 -7.77 -9.00 19.66
C GLU A 487 -6.50 -8.99 18.80
N SER A 488 -6.50 -9.68 17.65
CA SER A 488 -5.37 -9.65 16.71
C SER A 488 -5.07 -8.23 16.23
N VAL A 489 -6.11 -7.48 15.81
CA VAL A 489 -5.96 -6.08 15.36
C VAL A 489 -5.49 -5.18 16.50
N LYS A 490 -5.98 -5.39 17.72
CA LYS A 490 -5.56 -4.63 18.91
C LYS A 490 -4.06 -4.80 19.19
N HIS A 491 -3.55 -6.02 19.16
CA HIS A 491 -2.12 -6.31 19.32
C HIS A 491 -1.28 -5.72 18.17
N LEU A 492 -1.75 -5.85 16.92
CA LEU A 492 -1.08 -5.20 15.78
C LEU A 492 -0.98 -3.68 15.96
N ARG A 493 -2.05 -3.01 16.40
CA ARG A 493 -2.06 -1.56 16.66
C ARG A 493 -1.14 -1.13 17.80
N GLN A 494 -0.70 -2.06 18.65
CA GLN A 494 0.33 -1.85 19.66
C GLN A 494 1.75 -2.06 19.10
N GLY A 495 1.87 -2.45 17.82
CA GLY A 495 3.15 -2.73 17.15
C GLY A 495 3.70 -4.12 17.49
N GLU A 496 2.84 -5.02 17.96
CA GLU A 496 3.19 -6.38 18.36
C GLU A 496 3.05 -7.36 17.20
N ARG A 497 3.55 -8.58 17.43
CA ARG A 497 3.50 -9.68 16.48
C ARG A 497 2.53 -10.73 17.00
N VAL A 498 1.64 -11.21 16.16
CA VAL A 498 0.53 -12.06 16.59
C VAL A 498 0.59 -13.40 15.85
N ILE A 499 0.50 -14.50 16.60
CA ILE A 499 0.20 -15.83 16.08
C ILE A 499 -1.25 -16.16 16.42
N VAL A 500 -2.04 -16.50 15.41
CA VAL A 500 -3.41 -16.97 15.57
C VAL A 500 -3.46 -18.47 15.28
N ASP A 501 -3.71 -19.27 16.32
CA ASP A 501 -3.96 -20.71 16.25
C ASP A 501 -5.46 -20.97 16.17
N ALA A 502 -5.92 -21.32 14.97
CA ALA A 502 -7.30 -21.69 14.70
C ALA A 502 -7.38 -22.70 13.56
N THR A 503 -8.53 -23.34 13.37
CA THR A 503 -8.69 -24.33 12.29
C THR A 503 -8.64 -23.70 10.89
N PHE A 504 -9.12 -22.46 10.72
CA PHE A 504 -9.19 -21.71 9.46
C PHE A 504 -9.84 -22.47 8.29
N ARG A 505 -10.86 -23.27 8.58
CA ARG A 505 -11.63 -24.06 7.60
C ARG A 505 -12.34 -23.19 6.55
N ASP A 506 -12.99 -22.11 7.01
CA ASP A 506 -13.85 -21.26 6.18
C ASP A 506 -13.02 -20.22 5.40
N PRO A 507 -13.09 -20.22 4.04
CA PRO A 507 -12.43 -19.21 3.22
C PRO A 507 -12.80 -17.77 3.58
N VAL A 508 -14.06 -17.51 3.93
CA VAL A 508 -14.54 -16.17 4.31
C VAL A 508 -13.84 -15.69 5.58
N GLN A 509 -13.69 -16.58 6.56
CA GLN A 509 -12.94 -16.27 7.79
C GLN A 509 -11.47 -16.00 7.48
N ARG A 510 -10.82 -16.80 6.62
CA ARG A 510 -9.44 -16.54 6.21
C ARG A 510 -9.30 -15.15 5.57
N GLN A 511 -10.20 -14.81 4.66
CA GLN A 511 -10.17 -13.54 3.96
C GLN A 511 -10.36 -12.35 4.90
N LYS A 512 -11.18 -12.47 5.96
CA LYS A 512 -11.31 -11.44 7.00
C LYS A 512 -9.97 -11.12 7.67
N PHE A 513 -9.16 -12.14 8.02
CA PHE A 513 -7.86 -11.94 8.65
C PHE A 513 -6.83 -11.34 7.69
N VAL A 514 -6.80 -11.81 6.44
CA VAL A 514 -5.96 -11.24 5.37
C VAL A 514 -6.29 -9.77 5.17
N ALA A 515 -7.58 -9.45 5.01
CA ALA A 515 -8.05 -8.08 4.82
C ALA A 515 -7.72 -7.20 6.03
N ALA A 516 -7.86 -7.70 7.26
CA ALA A 516 -7.49 -6.96 8.46
C ALA A 516 -5.98 -6.67 8.52
N ALA A 517 -5.12 -7.65 8.28
CA ALA A 517 -3.67 -7.43 8.26
C ALA A 517 -3.26 -6.39 7.20
N ARG A 518 -3.82 -6.49 5.98
CA ARG A 518 -3.60 -5.52 4.90
C ARG A 518 -4.11 -4.12 5.27
N ASN A 519 -5.31 -4.03 5.85
CA ASN A 519 -5.90 -2.76 6.28
C ASN A 519 -5.11 -2.11 7.42
N GLU A 520 -4.54 -2.88 8.33
CA GLU A 520 -3.65 -2.34 9.37
C GLU A 520 -2.24 -2.06 8.85
N GLY A 521 -1.92 -2.40 7.59
CA GLY A 521 -0.58 -2.20 7.02
C GLY A 521 0.48 -3.10 7.65
N ALA A 522 0.09 -4.27 8.14
CA ALA A 522 0.98 -5.25 8.75
C ALA A 522 1.30 -6.40 7.79
N LEU A 523 2.47 -7.02 7.98
CA LEU A 523 2.83 -8.23 7.25
C LEU A 523 1.92 -9.40 7.64
N PHE A 524 1.67 -10.26 6.66
CA PHE A 524 0.79 -11.42 6.80
C PHE A 524 1.46 -12.69 6.28
N ALA A 525 1.28 -13.79 7.01
CA ALA A 525 1.64 -15.13 6.57
C ALA A 525 0.64 -16.16 7.08
N PHE A 526 0.38 -17.20 6.30
CA PHE A 526 -0.46 -18.33 6.68
C PHE A 526 0.34 -19.64 6.61
N ILE A 527 0.31 -20.41 7.69
CA ILE A 527 0.93 -21.73 7.76
C ILE A 527 -0.19 -22.75 7.96
N MET A 528 -0.36 -23.65 7.00
CA MET A 528 -1.33 -24.73 7.07
C MET A 528 -0.64 -26.02 7.52
N CYS A 529 -1.09 -26.57 8.64
CA CYS A 529 -0.58 -27.86 9.15
C CYS A 529 -1.37 -29.02 8.54
N GLU A 530 -0.64 -29.97 7.95
CA GLU A 530 -1.19 -31.19 7.39
C GLU A 530 -0.64 -32.42 8.11
N CYS A 531 -1.47 -33.45 8.26
CA CYS A 531 -1.12 -34.72 8.88
C CYS A 531 -2.06 -35.81 8.32
N ASN A 532 -1.52 -37.00 8.06
CA ASN A 532 -2.32 -38.15 7.65
C ASN A 532 -3.41 -38.49 8.67
N ARG A 533 -4.60 -38.80 8.17
CA ARG A 533 -5.82 -39.15 8.93
C ARG A 533 -5.59 -40.26 9.96
N GLU A 534 -4.82 -41.29 9.64
CA GLU A 534 -4.54 -42.40 10.58
C GLU A 534 -3.73 -41.92 11.78
N ILE A 535 -2.77 -41.02 11.55
CA ILE A 535 -1.97 -40.40 12.61
C ILE A 535 -2.83 -39.44 13.44
N ILE A 536 -3.73 -38.67 12.80
CA ILE A 536 -4.70 -37.81 13.49
C ILE A 536 -5.57 -38.64 14.43
N ARG A 537 -6.11 -39.77 13.96
CA ARG A 537 -6.93 -40.67 14.79
C ARG A 537 -6.16 -41.17 16.01
N GLY A 538 -4.92 -41.62 15.81
CA GLY A 538 -4.04 -42.03 16.91
C GLY A 538 -3.76 -40.90 17.90
N ARG A 539 -3.47 -39.69 17.40
CA ARG A 539 -3.23 -38.50 18.23
C ARG A 539 -4.47 -38.09 19.03
N MET A 540 -5.66 -38.16 18.44
CA MET A 540 -6.91 -37.83 19.12
C MET A 540 -7.22 -38.80 20.26
N LEU A 541 -7.02 -40.11 20.05
CA LEU A 541 -7.20 -41.14 21.06
C LEU A 541 -6.18 -41.04 22.22
N ALA A 542 -4.96 -40.59 21.92
CA ALA A 542 -3.88 -40.47 22.90
C ALA A 542 -3.97 -39.17 23.76
N ARG A 543 -4.85 -38.23 23.43
CA ARG A 543 -4.99 -36.96 24.18
C ARG A 543 -5.57 -37.21 25.58
N LYS A 544 -4.82 -36.82 26.61
CA LYS A 544 -5.33 -36.59 27.98
C LYS A 544 -5.01 -35.14 28.36
N ASN A 545 -6.01 -34.35 28.75
CA ASN A 545 -5.89 -32.94 29.20
C ASN A 545 -5.38 -31.90 28.17
N ASP A 546 -5.85 -31.91 26.91
CA ASP A 546 -5.60 -30.81 25.96
C ASP A 546 -6.81 -29.84 25.93
N LEU A 547 -6.59 -28.57 25.59
CA LEU A 547 -7.60 -27.50 25.59
C LEU A 547 -8.61 -27.59 24.42
N SER A 548 -8.41 -28.49 23.47
CA SER A 548 -9.28 -28.69 22.29
C SER A 548 -10.33 -29.77 22.54
N ASP A 549 -11.61 -29.41 22.51
CA ASP A 549 -12.75 -30.32 22.80
C ASP A 549 -13.29 -31.07 21.57
N ALA A 550 -12.58 -31.05 20.44
CA ALA A 550 -13.04 -31.71 19.21
C ALA A 550 -13.03 -33.25 19.35
N THR A 551 -14.21 -33.87 19.27
CA THR A 551 -14.41 -35.33 19.19
C THR A 551 -14.12 -35.88 17.78
N TRP A 552 -14.09 -37.21 17.61
CA TRP A 552 -13.89 -37.83 16.29
C TRP A 552 -15.00 -37.47 15.30
N ASP A 553 -16.25 -37.38 15.76
CA ASP A 553 -17.39 -36.98 14.92
C ASP A 553 -17.27 -35.52 14.47
N VAL A 554 -16.79 -34.64 15.35
CA VAL A 554 -16.46 -33.24 15.00
C VAL A 554 -15.34 -33.20 13.96
N TYR A 555 -14.30 -34.04 14.10
CA TYR A 555 -13.24 -34.14 13.09
C TYR A 555 -13.79 -34.57 11.73
N GLU A 556 -14.61 -35.62 11.65
CA GLU A 556 -15.15 -36.12 10.37
C GLU A 556 -16.05 -35.07 9.71
N ASN A 557 -16.83 -34.33 10.49
CA ASN A 557 -17.63 -33.22 9.98
C ASN A 557 -16.76 -32.04 9.51
N MET A 558 -15.64 -31.77 10.18
CA MET A 558 -14.68 -30.75 9.76
C MET A 558 -13.93 -31.14 8.49
N GLU A 559 -13.56 -32.41 8.35
CA GLU A 559 -12.85 -32.96 7.17
C GLU A 559 -13.74 -32.91 5.92
N LYS A 560 -15.03 -33.27 6.02
CA LYS A 560 -15.99 -33.22 4.90
C LYS A 560 -16.19 -31.81 4.35
N ALA A 561 -16.10 -30.80 5.22
CA ALA A 561 -16.26 -29.39 4.86
C ALA A 561 -14.90 -28.67 4.69
N TRP A 562 -13.80 -29.41 4.59
CA TRP A 562 -12.46 -28.86 4.47
C TRP A 562 -12.18 -28.44 3.03
N ALA A 563 -11.87 -27.16 2.84
CA ALA A 563 -11.37 -26.63 1.58
C ALA A 563 -9.95 -26.11 1.77
N PHE A 564 -9.01 -26.63 0.97
CA PHE A 564 -7.67 -26.06 0.91
C PHE A 564 -7.72 -24.61 0.41
N PRO A 565 -6.73 -23.77 0.76
CA PRO A 565 -6.64 -22.41 0.26
C PRO A 565 -6.64 -22.38 -1.27
N GLU A 566 -7.34 -21.41 -1.86
CA GLU A 566 -7.36 -21.19 -3.30
C GLU A 566 -5.97 -20.72 -3.79
N LEU A 567 -5.64 -21.02 -5.05
CA LEU A 567 -4.35 -20.69 -5.69
C LEU A 567 -3.93 -19.22 -5.51
N GLU A 568 -4.87 -18.29 -5.48
CA GLU A 568 -4.61 -16.85 -5.29
C GLU A 568 -4.09 -16.50 -3.89
N THR A 569 -4.44 -17.30 -2.87
CA THR A 569 -3.94 -17.14 -1.49
C THR A 569 -2.67 -17.95 -1.22
N MET A 570 -2.19 -18.75 -2.19
CA MET A 570 -1.05 -19.64 -1.99
C MET A 570 0.30 -18.91 -1.87
N ALA A 571 0.46 -17.72 -2.46
CA ALA A 571 1.70 -16.94 -2.26
C ALA A 571 1.91 -16.50 -0.80
N GLU A 572 0.82 -16.44 -0.03
CA GLU A 572 0.83 -16.08 1.39
C GLU A 572 0.69 -17.30 2.31
N CYS A 573 0.56 -18.51 1.75
CA CYS A 573 0.29 -19.74 2.47
C CYS A 573 1.39 -20.79 2.25
N SER A 574 1.90 -21.39 3.33
CA SER A 574 2.78 -22.56 3.26
C SER A 574 2.13 -23.77 3.91
N VAL A 575 2.15 -24.92 3.23
CA VAL A 575 1.68 -26.19 3.80
C VAL A 575 2.86 -26.90 4.46
N VAL A 576 2.71 -27.22 5.74
CA VAL A 576 3.73 -27.89 6.54
C VAL A 576 3.20 -29.23 7.03
N ASN A 577 3.80 -30.31 6.53
CA ASN A 577 3.55 -31.65 7.04
C ASN A 577 4.13 -31.80 8.47
N THR A 578 3.30 -32.27 9.39
CA THR A 578 3.60 -32.42 10.83
C THR A 578 3.82 -33.87 11.28
N GLU A 579 3.99 -34.79 10.33
CA GLU A 579 4.33 -36.20 10.57
C GLU A 579 5.82 -36.37 10.87
N LYS A 580 6.63 -35.45 10.35
CA LYS A 580 8.09 -35.42 10.54
C LYS A 580 8.45 -34.95 11.95
N GLU A 581 9.74 -35.07 12.28
CA GLU A 581 10.28 -34.58 13.55
C GLU A 581 9.93 -33.10 13.78
N LYS A 582 9.55 -32.78 15.02
CA LYS A 582 9.09 -31.44 15.43
C LYS A 582 10.07 -30.34 15.02
N GLU A 583 11.37 -30.58 15.18
CA GLU A 583 12.41 -29.60 14.83
C GLU A 583 12.43 -29.27 13.33
N LEU A 584 12.22 -30.27 12.48
CA LEU A 584 12.20 -30.08 11.02
C LEU A 584 10.94 -29.33 10.57
N THR A 585 9.79 -29.59 11.21
CA THR A 585 8.54 -28.82 11.02
C THR A 585 8.74 -27.35 11.42
N LEU A 586 9.39 -27.09 12.56
CA LEU A 586 9.67 -25.73 13.04
C LEU A 586 10.59 -24.96 12.07
N ARG A 587 11.71 -25.57 11.66
CA ARG A 587 12.67 -24.93 10.76
C ARG A 587 12.02 -24.58 9.42
N ARG A 588 11.14 -25.43 8.89
CA ARG A 588 10.38 -25.14 7.66
C ARG A 588 9.47 -23.92 7.82
N ALA A 589 8.72 -23.86 8.93
CA ALA A 589 7.88 -22.71 9.24
C ALA A 589 8.72 -21.42 9.38
N GLN A 590 9.84 -21.48 10.11
CA GLN A 590 10.73 -20.33 10.30
C GLN A 590 11.35 -19.84 8.98
N LEU A 591 11.77 -20.74 8.10
CA LEU A 591 12.29 -20.38 6.77
C LEU A 591 11.24 -19.70 5.91
N PHE A 592 10.01 -20.22 5.90
CA PHE A 592 8.90 -19.58 5.19
C PHE A 592 8.63 -18.15 5.72
N LEU A 593 8.56 -17.98 7.04
CA LEU A 593 8.36 -16.68 7.67
C LEU A 593 9.53 -15.72 7.36
N LEU A 594 10.77 -16.22 7.38
CA LEU A 594 11.96 -15.45 7.02
C LEU A 594 11.85 -14.94 5.57
N ILE A 595 11.54 -15.82 4.61
CA ILE A 595 11.37 -15.44 3.19
C ILE A 595 10.23 -14.42 3.03
N ARG A 596 9.13 -14.60 3.77
CA ARG A 596 7.94 -13.76 3.63
C ARG A 596 8.10 -12.35 4.21
N PHE A 597 8.84 -12.23 5.32
CA PHE A 597 8.96 -11.00 6.09
C PHE A 597 10.30 -10.26 5.92
N SER A 598 11.30 -10.92 5.32
CA SER A 598 12.65 -10.39 5.14
C SER A 598 12.92 -9.99 3.69
N ASN A 599 13.97 -9.20 3.47
CA ASN A 599 14.44 -8.92 2.11
C ASN A 599 15.26 -10.10 1.55
N ILE A 600 15.17 -10.37 0.25
CA ILE A 600 15.85 -11.50 -0.42
C ILE A 600 17.38 -11.48 -0.18
N GLU A 601 17.99 -10.30 -0.14
CA GLU A 601 19.41 -10.14 0.12
C GLU A 601 19.77 -10.57 1.54
N SER A 602 18.93 -10.25 2.53
CA SER A 602 19.10 -10.67 3.92
C SER A 602 18.99 -12.19 4.06
N VAL A 603 18.06 -12.80 3.31
CA VAL A 603 17.92 -14.26 3.23
C VAL A 603 19.16 -14.90 2.60
N LEU A 604 19.68 -14.34 1.51
CA LEU A 604 20.89 -14.84 0.83
C LEU A 604 22.15 -14.74 1.70
N VAL A 605 22.31 -13.66 2.47
CA VAL A 605 23.42 -13.54 3.43
C VAL A 605 23.33 -14.64 4.49
N ILE A 606 22.14 -14.85 5.07
CA ILE A 606 21.91 -15.89 6.09
C ILE A 606 22.18 -17.29 5.52
N ILE A 607 21.72 -17.58 4.29
CA ILE A 607 21.97 -18.86 3.61
C ILE A 607 23.47 -19.04 3.31
N SER A 608 24.17 -18.01 2.82
CA SER A 608 25.60 -18.08 2.51
C SER A 608 26.49 -18.32 3.74
N SER A 609 26.02 -17.93 4.93
CA SER A 609 26.69 -18.17 6.21
C SER A 609 26.46 -19.56 6.81
N CYS A 610 25.67 -20.44 6.17
CA CYS A 610 25.32 -21.76 6.69
C CYS A 610 25.53 -22.87 5.61
N PRO A 611 26.68 -23.59 5.62
CA PRO A 611 27.07 -24.53 4.56
C PRO A 611 26.07 -25.67 4.31
N THR A 612 25.32 -26.08 5.34
CA THR A 612 24.33 -27.17 5.27
C THR A 612 22.94 -26.72 4.77
N MET A 613 22.68 -25.41 4.68
CA MET A 613 21.41 -24.86 4.14
C MET A 613 21.45 -24.60 2.63
N CYS A 614 22.64 -24.36 2.05
CA CYS A 614 22.80 -23.89 0.66
C CYS A 614 22.12 -24.77 -0.40
N CYS A 615 22.22 -26.10 -0.34
CA CYS A 615 21.74 -26.97 -1.43
C CYS A 615 20.24 -27.27 -1.40
N ARG A 616 19.59 -27.23 -0.23
CA ARG A 616 18.15 -27.57 -0.08
C ARG A 616 17.23 -26.36 -0.12
N VAL A 617 17.69 -25.19 0.32
CA VAL A 617 16.88 -23.95 0.32
C VAL A 617 16.76 -23.38 -1.10
N LEU A 618 17.78 -23.53 -1.94
CA LEU A 618 17.73 -23.10 -3.35
C LEU A 618 16.63 -23.86 -4.14
N PHE A 619 16.46 -25.17 -3.89
CA PHE A 619 15.41 -25.98 -4.52
C PHE A 619 14.00 -25.53 -4.11
N ILE A 620 13.80 -25.18 -2.83
CA ILE A 620 12.50 -24.71 -2.32
C ILE A 620 12.18 -23.30 -2.84
N SER A 621 13.15 -22.39 -2.91
CA SER A 621 12.92 -21.06 -3.51
C SER A 621 12.55 -21.09 -5.00
N ILE A 622 12.86 -22.17 -5.73
CA ILE A 622 12.52 -22.36 -7.14
C ILE A 622 11.13 -23.00 -7.32
N GLU A 623 10.70 -23.88 -6.40
CA GLU A 623 9.36 -24.50 -6.39
C GLU A 623 8.24 -23.51 -6.09
N TYR A 624 8.49 -22.52 -5.23
CA TYR A 624 7.49 -21.53 -4.79
C TYR A 624 7.36 -20.29 -5.70
N ARG A 625 7.93 -20.33 -6.91
CA ARG A 625 7.93 -19.22 -7.87
C ARG A 625 7.01 -19.48 -9.06
N SER A 626 6.38 -18.41 -9.54
CA SER A 626 5.66 -18.44 -10.82
C SER A 626 6.64 -18.74 -11.97
N PRO A 627 6.19 -19.29 -13.12
CA PRO A 627 7.08 -19.62 -14.24
C PRO A 627 7.95 -18.45 -14.74
N ALA A 628 7.51 -17.19 -14.54
CA ALA A 628 8.24 -15.99 -14.94
C ALA A 628 9.43 -15.65 -14.02
N GLU A 629 9.40 -16.06 -12.76
CA GLU A 629 10.44 -15.74 -11.76
C GLU A 629 11.55 -16.80 -11.69
N ARG A 630 11.41 -17.92 -12.42
CA ARG A 630 12.39 -19.02 -12.39
C ARG A 630 13.75 -18.67 -13.01
N PHE A 631 13.83 -17.64 -13.86
CA PHE A 631 15.04 -17.37 -14.65
C PHE A 631 15.56 -15.92 -14.64
N VAL A 632 14.92 -14.99 -13.93
CA VAL A 632 15.39 -13.59 -13.88
C VAL A 632 15.93 -13.28 -12.49
N GLY A 633 17.26 -13.33 -12.34
CA GLY A 633 17.93 -12.70 -11.19
C GLY A 633 18.95 -13.51 -10.40
N VAL A 634 19.47 -14.64 -10.89
CA VAL A 634 20.66 -15.26 -10.28
C VAL A 634 21.91 -14.62 -10.91
N PRO A 635 22.79 -13.96 -10.14
CA PRO A 635 24.05 -13.43 -10.66
C PRO A 635 24.89 -14.55 -11.30
N LEU A 636 25.46 -14.33 -12.49
CA LEU A 636 26.25 -15.33 -13.24
C LEU A 636 27.41 -15.97 -12.43
N ARG A 637 27.96 -15.26 -11.44
CA ARG A 637 28.95 -15.82 -10.48
C ARG A 637 28.38 -16.89 -9.56
N LEU A 638 27.13 -16.72 -9.10
CA LEU A 638 26.46 -17.72 -8.26
C LEU A 638 26.16 -19.00 -9.05
N ALA A 639 25.88 -18.89 -10.35
CA ALA A 639 25.68 -20.05 -11.21
C ALA A 639 26.97 -20.88 -11.40
N SER A 640 28.15 -20.23 -11.53
CA SER A 640 29.42 -20.95 -11.59
C SER A 640 29.80 -21.60 -10.27
N ASP A 641 29.54 -20.91 -9.15
CA ASP A 641 29.83 -21.43 -7.80
C ASP A 641 28.89 -22.60 -7.44
N LEU A 642 27.64 -22.58 -7.92
CA LEU A 642 26.67 -23.68 -7.79
C LEU A 642 27.09 -24.93 -8.56
N VAL A 643 27.62 -24.78 -9.78
CA VAL A 643 28.13 -25.91 -10.57
C VAL A 643 29.38 -26.52 -9.91
N SER A 644 30.23 -25.69 -9.31
CA SER A 644 31.40 -26.17 -8.55
C SER A 644 30.99 -26.93 -7.29
N LEU A 645 30.02 -26.42 -6.52
CA LEU A 645 29.55 -27.07 -5.28
C LEU A 645 28.82 -28.40 -5.51
N MET A 646 28.13 -28.55 -6.65
CA MET A 646 27.45 -29.79 -7.02
C MET A 646 28.42 -30.88 -7.51
N GLY A 647 29.62 -30.51 -7.97
CA GLY A 647 30.68 -31.47 -8.34
C GLY A 647 31.36 -32.14 -7.15
N ASP A 648 31.37 -31.50 -5.98
CA ASP A 648 32.14 -31.96 -4.81
C ASP A 648 31.37 -32.90 -3.85
N PHE A 649 30.05 -33.04 -4.00
CA PHE A 649 29.23 -33.98 -3.21
C PHE A 649 28.79 -35.19 -4.03
N GLY A 650 29.74 -36.10 -4.29
CA GLY A 650 29.46 -37.43 -4.81
C GLY A 650 28.69 -38.30 -3.80
N ALA A 651 27.37 -38.41 -3.97
CA ALA A 651 26.55 -39.46 -3.36
C ALA A 651 25.24 -39.67 -4.13
N TRP A 652 25.32 -40.30 -5.30
CA TRP A 652 24.18 -41.01 -5.90
C TRP A 652 24.64 -42.43 -6.21
N GLY A 653 24.12 -43.39 -5.44
CA GLY A 653 24.36 -44.80 -5.61
C GLY A 653 23.69 -45.33 -6.88
N GLU A 654 24.49 -46.09 -7.63
CA GLU A 654 24.19 -47.16 -8.59
C GLU A 654 22.76 -47.30 -9.13
N VAL A 655 22.59 -47.03 -10.42
CA VAL A 655 21.83 -47.90 -11.33
C VAL A 655 22.59 -48.03 -12.66
N GLY A 656 23.08 -49.24 -12.94
CA GLY A 656 23.05 -49.84 -14.29
C GLY A 656 24.08 -49.38 -15.33
N ALA A 657 25.18 -50.13 -15.38
CA ALA A 657 26.20 -50.27 -16.43
C ALA A 657 25.83 -49.97 -17.90
N GLY A 658 26.79 -49.38 -18.63
CA GLY A 658 26.98 -49.63 -20.07
C GLY A 658 27.76 -48.58 -20.86
N GLY A 659 29.06 -48.82 -21.08
CA GLY A 659 29.83 -48.25 -22.21
C GLY A 659 30.66 -47.00 -21.91
N GLY A 660 31.98 -47.16 -21.89
CA GLY A 660 32.93 -46.07 -21.63
C GLY A 660 33.35 -45.28 -22.86
N MET A 661 33.94 -44.10 -22.63
CA MET A 661 35.17 -43.60 -23.28
C MET A 661 35.59 -42.26 -22.67
N ASP A 662 36.87 -41.96 -22.86
CA ASP A 662 37.75 -41.04 -22.15
C ASP A 662 37.37 -39.56 -22.07
N ALA A 663 37.93 -38.93 -21.02
CA ALA A 663 38.01 -37.50 -20.83
C ALA A 663 39.15 -36.89 -21.69
N ALA A 664 38.80 -36.01 -22.63
CA ALA A 664 39.57 -34.85 -23.08
C ALA A 664 38.79 -34.10 -24.17
N ASP A 665 38.88 -32.77 -24.18
CA ASP A 665 38.32 -31.84 -25.19
C ASP A 665 36.78 -31.71 -25.14
N THR A 666 36.17 -30.57 -24.78
CA THR A 666 36.26 -29.31 -25.55
C THR A 666 35.62 -28.18 -24.73
N LEU A 667 36.39 -27.16 -24.37
CA LEU A 667 35.91 -25.83 -23.98
C LEU A 667 35.65 -25.02 -25.27
N SER A 668 34.39 -24.92 -25.70
CA SER A 668 33.97 -23.87 -26.62
C SER A 668 32.46 -23.65 -26.54
N GLY A 669 32.06 -22.38 -26.49
CA GLY A 669 30.73 -21.91 -26.11
C GLY A 669 29.58 -22.30 -27.05
N GLY A 670 28.37 -22.14 -26.50
CA GLY A 670 27.12 -22.17 -27.24
C GLY A 670 26.52 -23.56 -27.44
N GLY A 671 26.07 -24.21 -26.35
CA GLY A 671 25.36 -25.50 -26.46
C GLY A 671 24.49 -25.93 -25.28
N VAL A 672 24.71 -25.38 -24.07
CA VAL A 672 24.12 -25.95 -22.83
C VAL A 672 22.65 -25.56 -22.59
N ILE A 673 22.05 -24.68 -23.38
CA ILE A 673 20.62 -24.30 -23.21
C ILE A 673 19.69 -25.21 -24.03
N GLY A 674 20.18 -25.87 -25.09
CA GLY A 674 19.37 -26.76 -25.95
C GLY A 674 19.04 -28.11 -25.29
N ASP A 675 20.01 -28.71 -24.59
CA ASP A 675 19.85 -30.06 -24.02
C ASP A 675 19.07 -30.09 -22.70
N ILE A 676 18.94 -28.95 -22.01
CA ILE A 676 18.07 -28.83 -20.82
C ILE A 676 16.59 -28.77 -21.23
N VAL A 677 16.27 -28.18 -22.39
CA VAL A 677 14.88 -28.11 -22.89
C VAL A 677 14.40 -29.46 -23.44
N GLY A 678 15.31 -30.27 -24.00
CA GLY A 678 14.99 -31.59 -24.58
C GLY A 678 14.79 -32.75 -23.59
N ARG A 679 15.18 -32.60 -22.31
CA ARG A 679 15.00 -33.64 -21.28
C ARG A 679 13.83 -33.41 -20.33
N THR A 680 13.21 -32.22 -20.35
CA THR A 680 11.97 -31.93 -19.61
C THR A 680 10.69 -32.44 -20.30
N SER A 681 10.76 -32.85 -21.56
CA SER A 681 9.61 -33.40 -22.30
C SER A 681 9.37 -34.91 -22.09
N TYR A 682 10.17 -35.58 -21.23
CA TYR A 682 10.00 -37.00 -20.90
C TYR A 682 9.41 -37.27 -19.50
N LEU A 683 9.14 -36.24 -18.69
CA LEU A 683 8.62 -36.39 -17.33
C LEU A 683 7.09 -36.17 -17.19
N ASP A 684 6.39 -35.74 -18.25
CA ASP A 684 4.93 -35.61 -18.28
C ASP A 684 4.18 -36.92 -18.65
N ALA A 685 4.89 -38.06 -18.77
CA ALA A 685 4.29 -39.35 -19.13
C ALA A 685 4.36 -40.42 -18.01
N ALA A 686 4.74 -40.07 -16.79
CA ALA A 686 4.98 -41.06 -15.72
C ALA A 686 4.28 -40.80 -14.37
N TYR A 687 3.29 -39.92 -14.32
CA TYR A 687 2.37 -39.81 -13.17
C TYR A 687 0.93 -39.64 -13.69
N GLY A 688 0.17 -40.72 -13.62
CA GLY A 688 -1.29 -40.74 -13.77
C GLY A 688 -1.99 -40.59 -12.44
#